data_AF-A0A9D9Q9N5-F1
#
_entry.id   AF-A0A9D9Q9N5-F1
#
_cell.length_a   1.000
_cell.length_b   1.000
_cell.length_c   1.000
_cell.angle_alpha   90.00
_cell.angle_beta   90.00
_cell.angle_gamma   90.00
#
_symmetry.space_group_name_H-M   'P 1'
#
loop_
_entity.id
_entity.type
_entity.pdbx_description
1 polymer ?
#
loop_
_entity_poly.entity_id
_entity_poly.type
_entity_poly.pdbx_seq_one_letter_code
_entity_poly.pdbx_strand_id
1 'polypeptide(L)'
;FIPYTRKVDDSFECQFFTSFEATYTRTEISKWEKGRLAFLPLTLDGPEGMKICITESDLLNYPGMYLSNEDGDTGLEAVFAPYPKDIEQGGHNMLQGLVRSREDFIAKADGSEAFPWRVVIVSKEDKDLLTCDLPWLLGREREPGLDFSWVKPGKVAWDWWNAWNLYGVNFKSGVNNDTYKYYIDFASRNGIEYVILDEGWAVNKKADLFQVVPEIDLPELCRYAGERGVGLILWAGYWAFERDMERACREYSAMGVKGFKVDFMDRDDQPMVDFFRRAAETAARYHLMVDFHGAFKPAGLQRTWPNVVNFEGVYGLENAKGQKPYDIDLVTYEVSIPFVRLVAGPCDYTQGAMRNASKGNFRYVSSEAMSQGTRCRQLAEYVIFDAPLTMLCDSPSNYNNESECLKFIAEVPTVWDETRALEGKAGEYVAMARRKGDTWYIGALTDWSERELTLDLSFIDGSPVLEVFSDGPNAHRAARDYRHQWLDFPEGGKIAVQMAPGGGWAAVVRSAPEPWQKTDSDWPRYGVYADKNAALTAPPKMVLFGDSITWNWARFDPQWLEEHSFVGRGISGQTTAQLLSRIRPDVIDLHPEYMALLIGINDIARNNGYISVENCFGNIVSMVELARANGIKPILCTLCPAGTIGWRKRMGDPRPQIEQLNNLIKDYAAGHNIPLADYHSALRTPDDALDPAYAKDAVHPNLAGYKVMEKVLLDAVGLKVMSFNIRNAGARDGENSWPLRREAVAAMLRSVRPDVFGIQEAYPEQEAYILENCPEYKGFGVGRDDGKDAGERMSVFYRTDVLELLDGGTWWLSETPDVPSVGWDAKYPRTATWAKLRERSSGREFYFVNTHLDHRGVEARKRGLSFVVDRVEEMTPGVPLIFTGDFNVEPGDECLLSLEGKMLDARVQAPDSSDKPSFNGFGASRAKIIDYIYYRGFSTAREFCVVDRSFEGKPYISDHYPIAAVLGF
;
A
#
# COMPACT_ATOMS: atom_id res chain seq x y z
N PHE A 1 9.20 -7.26 -47.56
CA PHE A 1 9.62 -6.22 -46.61
C PHE A 1 11.09 -5.92 -46.85
N ILE A 2 11.38 -4.86 -47.60
CA ILE A 2 12.72 -4.49 -48.03
C ILE A 2 13.14 -3.21 -47.28
N PRO A 3 14.19 -3.23 -46.45
CA PRO A 3 14.69 -2.04 -45.78
C PRO A 3 15.79 -1.38 -46.62
N TYR A 4 15.38 -0.54 -47.56
CA TYR A 4 16.32 0.19 -48.38
C TYR A 4 17.13 1.21 -47.57
N THR A 5 18.40 1.41 -47.92
CA THR A 5 19.23 2.51 -47.41
C THR A 5 18.56 3.86 -47.67
N ARG A 6 18.67 4.83 -46.74
CA ARG A 6 17.98 6.13 -46.87
C ARG A 6 18.49 7.00 -48.02
N LYS A 7 19.78 6.91 -48.38
CA LYS A 7 20.40 7.71 -49.43
C LYS A 7 20.11 7.14 -50.81
N VAL A 8 19.55 7.97 -51.68
CA VAL A 8 19.36 7.69 -53.11
C VAL A 8 20.24 8.69 -53.86
N ASP A 9 21.42 8.25 -54.26
CA ASP A 9 22.39 8.99 -55.06
C ASP A 9 22.90 8.04 -56.17
N ASP A 10 23.58 8.56 -57.19
CA ASP A 10 23.94 7.84 -58.44
C ASP A 10 24.90 6.63 -58.27
N SER A 11 25.25 6.21 -57.05
CA SER A 11 26.16 5.07 -56.79
C SER A 11 25.89 4.34 -55.48
N PHE A 12 26.39 3.10 -55.35
CA PHE A 12 26.38 2.36 -54.07
C PHE A 12 27.33 2.95 -53.03
N GLU A 13 28.41 3.62 -53.44
CA GLU A 13 29.46 4.08 -52.52
C GLU A 13 28.93 4.98 -51.40
N CYS A 14 28.08 5.95 -51.76
CA CYS A 14 27.49 6.88 -50.79
C CYS A 14 26.47 6.22 -49.85
N GLN A 15 25.98 5.02 -50.18
CA GLN A 15 24.96 4.29 -49.42
C GLN A 15 25.56 3.43 -48.30
N PHE A 16 26.83 3.04 -48.42
CA PHE A 16 27.56 2.33 -47.36
C PHE A 16 27.76 3.16 -46.08
N PHE A 17 27.55 4.48 -46.15
CA PHE A 17 27.51 5.36 -44.98
C PHE A 17 26.05 5.62 -44.58
N THR A 18 25.49 4.79 -43.70
CA THR A 18 24.07 4.76 -43.33
C THR A 18 23.90 4.27 -41.90
N SER A 19 22.88 4.77 -41.18
CA SER A 19 22.59 4.40 -39.78
C SER A 19 21.84 3.07 -39.62
N PHE A 20 21.53 2.39 -40.73
CA PHE A 20 20.71 1.15 -40.77
C PHE A 20 19.28 1.29 -40.23
N GLU A 21 18.77 2.51 -40.23
CA GLU A 21 17.40 2.80 -39.83
C GLU A 21 16.55 3.13 -41.06
N ALA A 22 15.57 2.31 -41.38
CA ALA A 22 14.61 2.62 -42.44
C ALA A 22 13.28 1.90 -42.19
N THR A 23 12.20 2.46 -42.71
CA THR A 23 10.94 1.72 -42.83
C THR A 23 11.05 0.66 -43.93
N TYR A 24 10.09 -0.28 -43.95
CA TYR A 24 10.08 -1.34 -44.96
C TYR A 24 9.24 -0.96 -46.16
N THR A 25 9.80 -1.12 -47.36
CA THR A 25 9.01 -1.13 -48.60
C THR A 25 8.44 -2.53 -48.82
N ARG A 26 7.12 -2.63 -49.01
CA ARG A 26 6.46 -3.88 -49.42
C ARG A 26 6.22 -3.84 -50.93
N THR A 27 7.04 -4.58 -51.67
CA THR A 27 6.97 -4.67 -53.13
C THR A 27 7.47 -6.04 -53.59
N GLU A 28 7.21 -6.37 -54.86
CA GLU A 28 7.79 -7.55 -55.53
C GLU A 28 9.30 -7.35 -55.71
N ILE A 29 10.07 -8.45 -55.66
CA ILE A 29 11.53 -8.42 -55.87
C ILE A 29 11.89 -7.81 -57.23
N SER A 30 11.13 -8.13 -58.28
CA SER A 30 11.33 -7.58 -59.64
C SER A 30 11.07 -6.07 -59.75
N LYS A 31 10.44 -5.46 -58.73
CA LYS A 31 10.20 -4.03 -58.60
C LYS A 31 11.19 -3.38 -57.63
N TRP A 32 12.37 -3.96 -57.49
CA TRP A 32 13.46 -3.39 -56.70
C TRP A 32 13.75 -1.95 -57.14
N GLU A 33 14.04 -1.07 -56.19
CA GLU A 33 14.47 0.28 -56.49
C GLU A 33 15.91 0.22 -57.03
N LYS A 34 16.06 0.29 -58.36
CA LYS A 34 17.38 0.21 -59.02
C LYS A 34 18.35 1.23 -58.47
N GLY A 35 19.60 0.83 -58.34
CA GLY A 35 20.66 1.63 -57.76
C GLY A 35 20.54 1.81 -56.24
N ARG A 36 19.63 1.10 -55.56
CA ARG A 36 19.43 1.23 -54.10
C ARG A 36 19.74 -0.09 -53.39
N LEU A 37 20.61 -0.02 -52.40
CA LEU A 37 20.93 -1.15 -51.53
C LEU A 37 19.83 -1.38 -50.49
N ALA A 38 19.63 -2.63 -50.10
CA ALA A 38 18.89 -2.97 -48.89
C ALA A 38 19.83 -3.64 -47.90
N PHE A 39 19.72 -3.23 -46.63
CA PHE A 39 20.42 -3.90 -45.54
C PHE A 39 19.59 -5.10 -45.05
N LEU A 40 20.13 -5.83 -44.07
CA LEU A 40 19.50 -7.02 -43.50
C LEU A 40 18.98 -6.74 -42.08
N PRO A 41 17.97 -7.49 -41.60
CA PRO A 41 17.24 -8.55 -42.31
C PRO A 41 16.23 -8.01 -43.34
N LEU A 42 15.87 -8.84 -44.31
CA LEU A 42 14.69 -8.61 -45.14
C LEU A 42 13.83 -9.87 -45.18
N THR A 43 12.52 -9.70 -45.39
CA THR A 43 11.57 -10.81 -45.39
C THR A 43 10.71 -10.82 -46.64
N LEU A 44 10.60 -11.99 -47.25
CA LEU A 44 9.92 -12.24 -48.51
C LEU A 44 8.71 -13.15 -48.27
N ASP A 45 7.64 -12.89 -49.03
CA ASP A 45 6.53 -13.83 -49.16
C ASP A 45 6.98 -14.97 -50.10
N GLY A 46 6.97 -16.20 -49.58
CA GLY A 46 7.25 -17.43 -50.33
C GLY A 46 5.98 -18.11 -50.85
N PRO A 47 6.11 -19.25 -51.56
CA PRO A 47 4.96 -20.01 -52.02
C PRO A 47 4.13 -20.54 -50.84
N GLU A 48 2.83 -20.73 -51.09
CA GLU A 48 1.87 -21.29 -50.11
C GLU A 48 1.80 -20.54 -48.76
N GLY A 49 2.14 -19.25 -48.75
CA GLY A 49 2.06 -18.41 -47.56
C GLY A 49 3.29 -18.45 -46.65
N MET A 50 4.30 -19.27 -46.98
CA MET A 50 5.57 -19.33 -46.26
C MET A 50 6.28 -17.97 -46.20
N LYS A 51 7.14 -17.77 -45.21
CA LYS A 51 8.03 -16.61 -45.14
C LYS A 51 9.47 -17.03 -45.29
N ILE A 52 10.24 -16.20 -46.01
CA ILE A 52 11.68 -16.35 -46.16
C ILE A 52 12.34 -15.10 -45.59
N CYS A 53 13.06 -15.22 -44.49
CA CYS A 53 13.83 -14.12 -43.89
C CYS A 53 15.32 -14.32 -44.16
N ILE A 54 15.94 -13.35 -44.82
CA ILE A 54 17.37 -13.36 -45.15
C ILE A 54 18.09 -12.48 -44.15
N THR A 55 19.13 -13.02 -43.52
CA THR A 55 20.01 -12.32 -42.60
C THR A 55 21.42 -12.94 -42.59
N GLU A 56 22.29 -12.50 -41.69
CA GLU A 56 23.61 -13.07 -41.44
C GLU A 56 23.90 -13.14 -39.94
N SER A 57 24.88 -13.96 -39.55
CA SER A 57 25.34 -14.09 -38.16
C SER A 57 26.83 -14.44 -38.09
N ASP A 58 27.43 -14.30 -36.91
CA ASP A 58 28.88 -14.36 -36.67
C ASP A 58 29.66 -13.27 -37.43
N LEU A 59 29.09 -12.06 -37.49
CA LEU A 59 29.68 -10.91 -38.17
C LEU A 59 30.66 -10.18 -37.23
N LEU A 60 31.92 -10.62 -37.21
CA LEU A 60 32.93 -10.15 -36.24
C LEU A 60 34.09 -9.33 -36.83
N ASN A 61 34.54 -9.64 -38.04
CA ASN A 61 35.65 -8.97 -38.72
C ASN A 61 35.53 -9.14 -40.24
N TYR A 62 34.35 -8.85 -40.79
CA TYR A 62 34.05 -8.96 -42.22
C TYR A 62 32.99 -7.91 -42.56
N PRO A 63 32.93 -7.33 -43.78
CA PRO A 63 31.91 -6.34 -44.09
C PRO A 63 30.50 -6.94 -44.03
N GLY A 64 29.53 -6.16 -43.56
CA GLY A 64 28.12 -6.50 -43.57
C GLY A 64 27.59 -6.71 -44.99
N MET A 65 26.63 -7.62 -45.12
CA MET A 65 26.02 -7.97 -46.39
C MET A 65 24.81 -7.07 -46.67
N TYR A 66 24.86 -6.34 -47.77
CA TYR A 66 23.71 -5.72 -48.41
C TYR A 66 23.18 -6.63 -49.52
N LEU A 67 21.96 -6.38 -49.97
CA LEU A 67 21.37 -6.99 -51.15
C LEU A 67 21.00 -5.92 -52.19
N SER A 68 21.10 -6.30 -53.46
CA SER A 68 20.65 -5.49 -54.60
C SER A 68 19.97 -6.36 -55.66
N ASN A 69 19.17 -5.72 -56.50
CA ASN A 69 18.63 -6.31 -57.73
C ASN A 69 18.56 -5.24 -58.82
N GLU A 70 19.57 -5.24 -59.69
CA GLU A 70 19.72 -4.24 -60.75
C GLU A 70 19.13 -4.70 -62.10
N ASP A 71 19.06 -6.01 -62.33
CA ASP A 71 18.53 -6.59 -63.58
C ASP A 71 17.00 -6.63 -63.62
N GLY A 72 16.32 -6.54 -62.47
CA GLY A 72 14.87 -6.59 -62.35
C GLY A 72 14.29 -8.00 -62.45
N ASP A 73 15.13 -9.03 -62.31
CA ASP A 73 14.69 -10.41 -62.21
C ASP A 73 14.27 -10.73 -60.76
N THR A 74 14.23 -12.00 -60.39
CA THR A 74 13.85 -12.52 -59.07
C THR A 74 15.07 -12.92 -58.24
N GLY A 75 16.28 -12.75 -58.77
CA GLY A 75 17.54 -12.94 -58.06
C GLY A 75 17.88 -11.76 -57.15
N LEU A 76 18.64 -12.03 -56.09
CA LEU A 76 19.23 -11.01 -55.21
C LEU A 76 20.74 -11.22 -55.19
N GLU A 77 21.50 -10.15 -55.39
CA GLU A 77 22.96 -10.18 -55.36
C GLU A 77 23.48 -9.59 -54.05
N ALA A 78 24.49 -10.22 -53.46
CA ALA A 78 25.14 -9.71 -52.27
C ALA A 78 26.15 -8.61 -52.63
N VAL A 79 26.05 -7.47 -51.94
CA VAL A 79 26.95 -6.33 -52.08
C VAL A 79 27.61 -6.05 -50.73
N PHE A 80 28.92 -5.75 -50.75
CA PHE A 80 29.71 -5.49 -49.55
C PHE A 80 30.40 -4.14 -49.67
N ALA A 81 30.42 -3.38 -48.58
CA ALA A 81 31.23 -2.17 -48.50
C ALA A 81 32.72 -2.52 -48.68
N PRO A 82 33.43 -1.96 -49.68
CA PRO A 82 34.86 -2.23 -49.83
C PRO A 82 35.69 -1.72 -48.64
N TYR A 83 36.88 -2.27 -48.44
CA TYR A 83 37.71 -1.94 -47.30
C TYR A 83 38.11 -0.45 -47.36
N PRO A 84 37.97 0.33 -46.27
CA PRO A 84 38.29 1.75 -46.29
C PRO A 84 39.80 1.97 -46.38
N LYS A 85 40.21 2.86 -47.28
CA LYS A 85 41.60 3.26 -47.48
C LYS A 85 41.94 4.51 -46.69
N ASP A 86 41.11 5.54 -46.83
CA ASP A 86 41.23 6.81 -46.11
C ASP A 86 39.96 7.09 -45.29
N ILE A 87 40.12 7.36 -44.00
CA ILE A 87 39.03 7.74 -43.08
C ILE A 87 39.36 9.10 -42.48
N GLU A 88 38.39 10.02 -42.49
CA GLU A 88 38.52 11.37 -41.93
C GLU A 88 37.49 11.59 -40.82
N GLN A 89 37.90 12.25 -39.73
CA GLN A 89 36.98 12.69 -38.68
C GLN A 89 35.98 13.71 -39.23
N GLY A 90 34.69 13.51 -38.97
CA GLY A 90 33.66 14.45 -39.41
C GLY A 90 32.26 14.03 -38.97
N GLY A 91 31.27 14.31 -39.82
CA GLY A 91 29.87 13.94 -39.60
C GLY A 91 29.22 14.67 -38.43
N HIS A 92 28.24 14.01 -37.80
CA HIS A 92 27.51 14.51 -36.64
C HIS A 92 28.47 14.94 -35.54
N ASN A 93 28.47 16.24 -35.21
CA ASN A 93 29.26 16.84 -34.13
C ASN A 93 30.76 16.45 -34.09
N MET A 94 31.38 16.12 -35.23
CA MET A 94 32.76 15.62 -35.35
C MET A 94 33.00 14.24 -34.69
N LEU A 95 31.96 13.43 -34.54
CA LEU A 95 31.98 12.16 -33.83
C LEU A 95 32.03 10.93 -34.75
N GLN A 96 32.06 11.12 -36.07
CA GLN A 96 32.02 10.05 -37.06
C GLN A 96 33.35 9.91 -37.80
N GLY A 97 33.62 8.71 -38.31
CA GLY A 97 34.73 8.45 -39.25
C GLY A 97 34.22 8.29 -40.67
N LEU A 98 34.33 9.34 -41.48
CA LEU A 98 33.88 9.39 -42.87
C LEU A 98 34.88 8.69 -43.79
N VAL A 99 34.45 7.66 -44.52
CA VAL A 99 35.28 7.01 -45.54
C VAL A 99 35.38 7.92 -46.75
N ARG A 100 36.60 8.26 -47.17
CA ARG A 100 36.87 9.14 -48.33
C ARG A 100 37.26 8.38 -49.57
N SER A 101 37.90 7.24 -49.40
CA SER A 101 38.32 6.35 -50.46
C SER A 101 38.34 4.92 -49.93
N ARG A 102 38.19 3.96 -50.84
CA ARG A 102 38.21 2.52 -50.52
C ARG A 102 39.23 1.79 -51.39
N GLU A 103 39.68 0.65 -50.90
CA GLU A 103 40.52 -0.28 -51.64
C GLU A 103 39.70 -1.10 -52.63
N ASP A 104 40.39 -1.86 -53.51
CA ASP A 104 39.80 -2.76 -54.51
C ASP A 104 39.48 -4.16 -53.98
N PHE A 105 39.45 -4.32 -52.65
CA PHE A 105 39.05 -5.53 -51.94
C PHE A 105 38.11 -5.19 -50.78
N ILE A 106 37.36 -6.18 -50.29
CA ILE A 106 36.33 -5.97 -49.25
C ILE A 106 36.79 -6.39 -47.83
N ALA A 107 37.76 -7.31 -47.73
CA ALA A 107 38.24 -7.82 -46.46
C ALA A 107 39.71 -8.26 -46.52
N LYS A 108 40.42 -8.11 -45.40
CA LYS A 108 41.71 -8.76 -45.09
C LYS A 108 41.42 -9.89 -44.11
N ALA A 109 41.78 -11.12 -44.45
CA ALA A 109 41.52 -12.28 -43.61
C ALA A 109 42.73 -13.21 -43.57
N ASP A 110 42.92 -13.86 -42.42
CA ASP A 110 43.88 -14.95 -42.31
C ASP A 110 43.31 -16.22 -42.94
N GLY A 111 44.19 -17.11 -43.43
CA GLY A 111 43.76 -18.32 -44.17
C GLY A 111 42.89 -19.32 -43.38
N SER A 112 42.81 -19.18 -42.06
CA SER A 112 41.98 -20.00 -41.16
C SER A 112 40.77 -19.27 -40.58
N GLU A 113 40.52 -18.02 -40.98
CA GLU A 113 39.42 -17.22 -40.44
C GLU A 113 38.06 -17.73 -40.95
N ALA A 114 37.13 -17.95 -40.02
CA ALA A 114 35.76 -18.32 -40.36
C ALA A 114 34.97 -17.07 -40.75
N PHE A 115 34.23 -17.16 -41.86
CA PHE A 115 33.40 -16.07 -42.37
C PHE A 115 31.97 -16.11 -41.79
N PRO A 116 31.24 -14.97 -41.83
CA PRO A 116 29.88 -14.91 -41.32
C PRO A 116 28.95 -15.89 -42.05
N TRP A 117 28.01 -16.48 -41.31
CA TRP A 117 26.94 -17.28 -41.88
C TRP A 117 26.02 -16.42 -42.76
N ARG A 118 25.58 -16.97 -43.89
CA ARG A 118 24.48 -16.40 -44.69
C ARG A 118 23.24 -17.22 -44.37
N VAL A 119 22.25 -16.59 -43.77
CA VAL A 119 21.12 -17.28 -43.14
C VAL A 119 19.87 -17.02 -43.97
N VAL A 120 19.26 -18.09 -44.46
CA VAL A 120 17.95 -18.07 -45.13
C VAL A 120 16.99 -18.86 -44.26
N ILE A 121 16.22 -18.14 -43.45
CA ILE A 121 15.22 -18.72 -42.55
C ILE A 121 13.95 -18.94 -43.37
N VAL A 122 13.39 -20.15 -43.32
CA VAL A 122 12.12 -20.48 -43.98
C VAL A 122 11.12 -20.90 -42.93
N SER A 123 9.99 -20.20 -42.86
CA SER A 123 8.90 -20.52 -41.94
C SER A 123 7.60 -20.86 -42.66
N LYS A 124 6.79 -21.73 -42.05
CA LYS A 124 5.49 -22.11 -42.60
C LYS A 124 4.45 -21.04 -42.30
N GLU A 125 4.50 -20.49 -41.09
CA GLU A 125 3.64 -19.40 -40.65
C GLU A 125 4.50 -18.19 -40.27
N ASP A 126 3.93 -16.99 -40.35
CA ASP A 126 4.62 -15.75 -39.98
C ASP A 126 5.07 -15.79 -38.51
N LYS A 127 4.20 -16.30 -37.61
CA LYS A 127 4.45 -16.33 -36.17
C LYS A 127 5.65 -17.18 -35.76
N ASP A 128 6.04 -18.17 -36.57
CA ASP A 128 7.22 -19.01 -36.32
C ASP A 128 8.52 -18.18 -36.30
N LEU A 129 8.56 -17.06 -37.04
CA LEU A 129 9.72 -16.15 -37.06
C LEU A 129 9.93 -15.45 -35.70
N LEU A 130 8.87 -15.27 -34.91
CA LEU A 130 8.91 -14.56 -33.61
C LEU A 130 9.74 -15.30 -32.54
N THR A 131 9.97 -16.60 -32.75
CA THR A 131 10.70 -17.50 -31.84
C THR A 131 11.85 -18.20 -32.55
N CYS A 132 12.35 -17.63 -33.66
CA CYS A 132 13.44 -18.22 -34.42
C CYS A 132 14.81 -17.81 -33.83
N ASP A 133 15.46 -18.76 -33.15
CA ASP A 133 16.78 -18.52 -32.54
C ASP A 133 17.96 -18.70 -33.51
N LEU A 134 17.74 -19.01 -34.79
CA LEU A 134 18.81 -19.37 -35.73
C LEU A 134 19.93 -18.32 -35.81
N PRO A 135 19.65 -17.01 -35.93
CA PRO A 135 20.72 -16.01 -35.95
C PRO A 135 21.55 -15.99 -34.66
N TRP A 136 20.94 -16.20 -33.49
CA TRP A 136 21.69 -16.32 -32.24
C TRP A 136 22.49 -17.63 -32.17
N LEU A 137 21.89 -18.76 -32.57
CA LEU A 137 22.51 -20.10 -32.59
C LEU A 137 23.69 -20.23 -33.56
N LEU A 138 23.74 -19.39 -34.60
CA LEU A 138 24.86 -19.34 -35.54
C LEU A 138 25.94 -18.33 -35.14
N GLY A 139 25.66 -17.43 -34.20
CA GLY A 139 26.67 -16.56 -33.60
C GLY A 139 27.67 -17.39 -32.79
N ARG A 140 28.95 -17.02 -32.80
CA ARG A 140 29.98 -17.74 -32.06
C ARG A 140 29.74 -17.70 -30.56
N GLU A 141 29.97 -18.82 -29.90
CA GLU A 141 29.91 -18.91 -28.45
C GLU A 141 30.97 -18.03 -27.80
N ARG A 142 30.61 -17.41 -26.67
CA ARG A 142 31.58 -16.72 -25.83
C ARG A 142 32.73 -17.65 -25.44
N GLU A 143 33.91 -17.08 -25.25
CA GLU A 143 35.06 -17.85 -24.79
C GLU A 143 34.79 -18.44 -23.38
N PRO A 144 35.08 -19.74 -23.16
CA PRO A 144 34.96 -20.36 -21.85
C PRO A 144 35.87 -19.67 -20.82
N GLY A 145 35.35 -19.42 -19.62
CA GLY A 145 36.10 -18.84 -18.50
C GLY A 145 35.92 -17.33 -18.31
N LEU A 146 35.26 -16.64 -19.25
CA LEU A 146 34.84 -15.24 -19.04
C LEU A 146 33.60 -15.17 -18.14
N ASP A 147 33.65 -14.33 -17.11
CA ASP A 147 32.53 -14.07 -16.21
C ASP A 147 31.69 -12.88 -16.70
N PHE A 148 30.38 -13.09 -16.78
CA PHE A 148 29.37 -12.08 -17.15
C PHE A 148 28.26 -11.97 -16.10
N SER A 149 28.45 -12.53 -14.90
CA SER A 149 27.48 -12.42 -13.80
C SER A 149 27.20 -10.98 -13.35
N TRP A 150 28.13 -10.07 -13.66
CA TRP A 150 28.05 -8.64 -13.44
C TRP A 150 27.16 -7.91 -14.47
N VAL A 151 26.86 -8.51 -15.63
CA VAL A 151 25.95 -7.92 -16.62
C VAL A 151 24.55 -7.93 -16.03
N LYS A 152 23.95 -6.75 -15.91
CA LYS A 152 22.62 -6.56 -15.33
C LYS A 152 21.70 -5.88 -16.35
N PRO A 153 20.92 -6.66 -17.12
CA PRO A 153 19.81 -6.13 -17.91
C PRO A 153 18.86 -5.29 -17.04
N GLY A 154 18.12 -4.38 -17.64
CA GLY A 154 17.21 -3.49 -16.91
C GLY A 154 16.64 -2.39 -17.78
N LYS A 155 16.09 -1.38 -17.12
CA LYS A 155 15.40 -0.27 -17.76
C LYS A 155 16.12 1.05 -17.51
N VAL A 156 15.93 1.99 -18.43
CA VAL A 156 16.53 3.32 -18.34
C VAL A 156 15.43 4.37 -18.22
N ALA A 157 15.49 5.22 -17.19
CA ALA A 157 14.76 6.49 -17.22
C ALA A 157 15.48 7.44 -18.19
N TRP A 158 15.04 7.45 -19.45
CA TRP A 158 15.80 8.07 -20.54
C TRP A 158 15.49 9.56 -20.68
N ASP A 159 16.51 10.32 -21.02
CA ASP A 159 16.58 11.77 -20.91
C ASP A 159 16.45 12.48 -22.28
N TRP A 160 16.97 11.84 -23.34
CA TRP A 160 17.11 12.44 -24.67
C TRP A 160 15.79 12.56 -25.46
N TRP A 161 14.96 11.52 -25.47
CA TRP A 161 13.75 11.50 -26.31
C TRP A 161 12.72 12.56 -25.89
N ASN A 162 12.54 12.74 -24.60
CA ASN A 162 11.70 13.81 -24.05
C ASN A 162 12.44 15.16 -23.98
N ALA A 163 13.67 15.25 -24.49
CA ALA A 163 14.51 16.45 -24.53
C ALA A 163 14.75 17.10 -23.15
N TRP A 164 14.98 16.28 -22.13
CA TRP A 164 15.10 16.69 -20.73
C TRP A 164 13.92 17.56 -20.25
N ASN A 165 12.77 17.52 -20.91
CA ASN A 165 11.72 18.54 -20.78
C ASN A 165 10.81 18.29 -19.56
N LEU A 166 11.42 18.37 -18.38
CA LEU A 166 10.74 18.29 -17.10
C LEU A 166 9.89 19.54 -16.86
N TYR A 167 8.69 19.35 -16.32
CA TYR A 167 7.84 20.42 -15.82
C TYR A 167 7.42 20.14 -14.37
N GLY A 168 7.04 21.20 -13.65
CA GLY A 168 6.69 21.13 -12.22
C GLY A 168 7.91 21.07 -11.28
N VAL A 169 9.10 21.38 -11.77
CA VAL A 169 10.35 21.44 -10.99
C VAL A 169 10.77 22.88 -10.70
N ASN A 170 11.59 23.09 -9.67
CA ASN A 170 12.05 24.41 -9.22
C ASN A 170 13.45 24.81 -9.75
N PHE A 171 13.95 24.09 -10.75
CA PHE A 171 15.22 24.36 -11.43
C PHE A 171 15.01 24.36 -12.95
N LYS A 172 15.96 24.92 -13.70
CA LYS A 172 15.92 24.90 -15.17
C LYS A 172 16.41 23.55 -15.68
N SER A 173 15.54 22.82 -16.38
CA SER A 173 15.89 21.53 -16.94
C SER A 173 16.87 21.63 -18.13
N GLY A 174 17.67 20.58 -18.32
CA GLY A 174 18.65 20.45 -19.40
C GLY A 174 19.81 19.54 -19.00
N VAL A 175 20.92 19.62 -19.72
CA VAL A 175 22.14 18.86 -19.37
C VAL A 175 22.84 19.54 -18.19
N ASN A 176 22.38 19.24 -16.98
CA ASN A 176 22.93 19.74 -15.72
C ASN A 176 22.67 18.76 -14.56
N ASN A 177 23.40 18.90 -13.46
CA ASN A 177 23.29 18.00 -12.31
C ASN A 177 21.88 17.90 -11.71
N ASP A 178 21.15 19.02 -11.60
CA ASP A 178 19.82 19.03 -10.97
C ASP A 178 18.82 18.18 -11.77
N THR A 179 18.88 18.27 -13.09
CA THR A 179 18.07 17.44 -14.00
C THR A 179 18.41 15.98 -13.81
N TYR A 180 19.69 15.59 -13.90
CA TYR A 180 20.06 14.19 -13.75
C TYR A 180 19.78 13.63 -12.35
N LYS A 181 19.95 14.43 -11.28
CA LYS A 181 19.54 14.04 -9.91
C LYS A 181 18.05 13.75 -9.85
N TYR A 182 17.21 14.54 -10.53
CA TYR A 182 15.77 14.29 -10.62
C TYR A 182 15.43 12.99 -11.36
N TYR A 183 16.12 12.70 -12.47
CA TYR A 183 15.99 11.41 -13.18
C TYR A 183 16.43 10.23 -12.31
N ILE A 184 17.54 10.37 -11.58
CA ILE A 184 18.04 9.35 -10.65
C ILE A 184 17.05 9.10 -9.50
N ASP A 185 16.47 10.16 -8.93
CA ASP A 185 15.44 10.05 -7.88
C ASP A 185 14.17 9.38 -8.41
N PHE A 186 13.77 9.72 -9.64
CA PHE A 186 12.66 9.05 -10.33
C PHE A 186 12.94 7.57 -10.59
N ALA A 187 14.14 7.22 -11.04
CA ALA A 187 14.50 5.84 -11.29
C ALA A 187 14.51 5.03 -9.99
N SER A 188 15.17 5.55 -8.95
CA SER A 188 15.31 4.92 -7.64
C SER A 188 13.96 4.61 -6.98
N ARG A 189 13.02 5.58 -6.98
CA ARG A 189 11.71 5.40 -6.32
C ARG A 189 10.79 4.42 -7.04
N ASN A 190 11.03 4.17 -8.32
CA ASN A 190 10.22 3.29 -9.17
C ASN A 190 10.91 1.95 -9.47
N GLY A 191 12.09 1.69 -8.90
CA GLY A 191 12.83 0.44 -9.14
C GLY A 191 13.40 0.31 -10.55
N ILE A 192 13.65 1.44 -11.23
CA ILE A 192 14.30 1.49 -12.55
C ILE A 192 15.82 1.50 -12.35
N GLU A 193 16.52 0.65 -13.09
CA GLU A 193 17.91 0.30 -12.82
C GLU A 193 18.90 1.39 -13.27
N TYR A 194 18.60 2.12 -14.34
CA TYR A 194 19.56 2.99 -15.00
C TYR A 194 19.04 4.39 -15.34
N VAL A 195 19.98 5.32 -15.45
CA VAL A 195 19.83 6.62 -16.12
C VAL A 195 20.95 6.76 -17.14
N ILE A 196 20.62 7.14 -18.36
CA ILE A 196 21.60 7.51 -19.39
C ILE A 196 21.88 9.00 -19.26
N LEU A 197 23.15 9.38 -19.42
CA LEU A 197 23.54 10.74 -19.79
C LEU A 197 23.78 10.71 -21.29
N ASP A 198 22.78 11.11 -22.07
CA ASP A 198 22.85 11.02 -23.54
C ASP A 198 23.70 12.17 -24.12
N GLU A 199 23.71 12.35 -25.44
CA GLU A 199 24.51 13.38 -26.11
C GLU A 199 24.34 14.77 -25.47
N GLY A 200 25.44 15.29 -24.90
CA GLY A 200 25.50 16.63 -24.34
C GLY A 200 26.37 16.77 -23.09
N TRP A 201 26.66 15.68 -22.37
CA TRP A 201 27.50 15.73 -21.15
C TRP A 201 28.99 16.00 -21.42
N ALA A 202 29.49 15.65 -22.61
CA ALA A 202 30.83 15.96 -23.08
C ALA A 202 30.83 17.20 -23.99
N VAL A 203 31.94 17.97 -23.98
CA VAL A 203 32.06 19.23 -24.73
C VAL A 203 31.95 18.97 -26.24
N ASN A 204 30.92 19.56 -26.84
CA ASN A 204 30.57 19.35 -28.24
C ASN A 204 31.74 19.69 -29.20
N LYS A 205 31.84 18.94 -30.31
CA LYS A 205 32.84 19.06 -31.39
C LYS A 205 34.29 18.79 -31.02
N LYS A 206 34.58 18.40 -29.78
CA LYS A 206 35.95 18.02 -29.35
C LYS A 206 36.25 16.55 -29.57
N ALA A 207 35.22 15.70 -29.62
CA ALA A 207 35.35 14.25 -29.67
C ALA A 207 36.34 13.74 -28.60
N ASP A 208 36.16 14.22 -27.37
CA ASP A 208 37.00 13.91 -26.22
C ASP A 208 36.08 13.69 -25.01
N LEU A 209 35.95 12.43 -24.59
CA LEU A 209 35.05 12.04 -23.50
C LEU A 209 35.49 12.66 -22.17
N PHE A 210 36.77 13.00 -22.01
CA PHE A 210 37.32 13.55 -20.76
C PHE A 210 37.09 15.05 -20.60
N GLN A 211 36.52 15.72 -21.60
CA GLN A 211 36.07 17.11 -21.50
C GLN A 211 34.58 17.13 -21.16
N VAL A 212 34.27 17.11 -19.87
CA VAL A 212 32.89 17.23 -19.34
C VAL A 212 32.44 18.70 -19.39
N VAL A 213 31.18 18.96 -19.74
CA VAL A 213 30.60 20.32 -19.71
C VAL A 213 30.56 20.86 -18.26
N PRO A 214 30.73 22.17 -18.04
CA PRO A 214 30.86 22.73 -16.69
C PRO A 214 29.60 22.58 -15.81
N GLU A 215 28.43 22.35 -16.42
CA GLU A 215 27.16 22.11 -15.73
C GLU A 215 27.02 20.69 -15.17
N ILE A 216 27.97 19.79 -15.48
CA ILE A 216 27.97 18.39 -15.05
C ILE A 216 29.18 18.11 -14.14
N ASP A 217 28.89 17.61 -12.95
CA ASP A 217 29.88 16.98 -12.06
C ASP A 217 29.62 15.47 -12.09
N LEU A 218 30.33 14.79 -12.99
CA LEU A 218 30.13 13.36 -13.20
C LEU A 218 30.51 12.51 -11.98
N PRO A 219 31.64 12.77 -11.26
CA PRO A 219 31.91 12.14 -9.97
C PRO A 219 30.78 12.29 -8.95
N GLU A 220 30.19 13.50 -8.83
CA GLU A 220 29.05 13.73 -7.94
C GLU A 220 27.84 12.88 -8.35
N LEU A 221 27.48 12.87 -9.64
CA LEU A 221 26.35 12.11 -10.14
C LEU A 221 26.53 10.60 -9.96
N CYS A 222 27.73 10.07 -10.22
CA CYS A 222 28.05 8.65 -10.00
C CYS A 222 27.86 8.26 -8.53
N ARG A 223 28.35 9.09 -7.60
CA ARG A 223 28.13 8.88 -6.16
C ARG A 223 26.65 8.96 -5.80
N TYR A 224 25.94 9.98 -6.29
CA TYR A 224 24.52 10.23 -5.99
C TYR A 224 23.61 9.08 -6.48
N ALA A 225 23.88 8.57 -7.69
CA ALA A 225 23.19 7.41 -8.26
C ALA A 225 23.48 6.13 -7.49
N GLY A 226 24.76 5.89 -7.14
CA GLY A 226 25.18 4.74 -6.34
C GLY A 226 24.50 4.69 -4.95
N GLU A 227 24.38 5.83 -4.26
CA GLU A 227 23.66 5.94 -2.98
C GLU A 227 22.14 5.63 -3.08
N ARG A 228 21.62 5.58 -4.30
CA ARG A 228 20.20 5.34 -4.63
C ARG A 228 19.97 4.01 -5.34
N GLY A 229 21.01 3.22 -5.55
CA GLY A 229 20.93 1.95 -6.24
C GLY A 229 20.65 2.07 -7.75
N VAL A 230 20.98 3.22 -8.35
CA VAL A 230 20.81 3.48 -9.79
C VAL A 230 22.18 3.47 -10.47
N GLY A 231 22.29 2.82 -11.62
CA GLY A 231 23.49 2.84 -12.47
C GLY A 231 23.45 4.00 -13.49
N LEU A 232 24.61 4.59 -13.77
CA LEU A 232 24.74 5.54 -14.87
C LEU A 232 25.35 4.86 -16.09
N ILE A 233 24.79 5.15 -17.26
CA ILE A 233 25.32 4.76 -18.57
C ILE A 233 25.66 6.05 -19.31
N LEU A 234 26.85 6.10 -19.92
CA LEU A 234 27.29 7.30 -20.64
C LEU A 234 27.14 7.10 -22.14
N TRP A 235 26.52 8.07 -22.81
CA TRP A 235 26.55 8.10 -24.26
C TRP A 235 27.93 8.55 -24.78
N ALA A 236 28.38 7.99 -25.89
CA ALA A 236 29.62 8.38 -26.55
C ALA A 236 29.52 8.20 -28.07
N GLY A 237 29.83 9.24 -28.85
CA GLY A 237 30.00 9.08 -30.29
C GLY A 237 31.24 8.24 -30.65
N TYR A 238 31.13 7.44 -31.71
CA TYR A 238 32.12 6.47 -32.20
C TYR A 238 33.56 7.00 -32.13
N TRP A 239 33.83 8.14 -32.76
CA TRP A 239 35.20 8.66 -32.89
C TRP A 239 35.81 9.05 -31.54
N ALA A 240 34.99 9.56 -30.61
CA ALA A 240 35.44 9.94 -29.28
C ALA A 240 35.73 8.70 -28.41
N PHE A 241 34.97 7.62 -28.59
CA PHE A 241 35.16 6.37 -27.88
C PHE A 241 36.37 5.60 -28.42
N GLU A 242 36.43 5.35 -29.72
CA GLU A 242 37.47 4.50 -30.35
C GLU A 242 38.89 5.06 -30.15
N ARG A 243 39.07 6.39 -30.21
CA ARG A 243 40.41 7.01 -30.13
C ARG A 243 41.17 6.76 -28.83
N ASP A 244 40.47 6.47 -27.73
CA ASP A 244 41.05 6.26 -26.39
C ASP A 244 40.22 5.26 -25.56
N MET A 245 39.70 4.23 -26.24
CA MET A 245 38.69 3.29 -25.73
C MET A 245 39.10 2.60 -24.42
N GLU A 246 40.33 2.06 -24.35
CA GLU A 246 40.82 1.36 -23.16
C GLU A 246 40.86 2.28 -21.93
N ARG A 247 41.27 3.55 -22.12
CA ARG A 247 41.32 4.52 -21.04
C ARG A 247 39.92 4.94 -20.62
N ALA A 248 39.01 5.20 -21.58
CA ALA A 248 37.63 5.54 -21.28
C ALA A 248 36.97 4.43 -20.45
N CYS A 249 37.03 3.17 -20.90
CA CYS A 249 36.49 2.04 -20.15
C CYS A 249 37.08 1.93 -18.74
N ARG A 250 38.41 2.05 -18.60
CA ARG A 250 39.08 1.98 -17.29
C ARG A 250 38.65 3.09 -16.33
N GLU A 251 38.71 4.34 -16.77
CA GLU A 251 38.48 5.50 -15.90
C GLU A 251 37.01 5.63 -15.50
N TYR A 252 36.08 5.44 -16.43
CA TYR A 252 34.65 5.55 -16.12
C TYR A 252 34.12 4.35 -15.33
N SER A 253 34.62 3.13 -15.59
CA SER A 253 34.33 1.98 -14.72
C SER A 253 34.82 2.22 -13.29
N ALA A 254 36.05 2.72 -13.12
CA ALA A 254 36.59 3.05 -11.80
C ALA A 254 35.79 4.15 -11.07
N MET A 255 35.14 5.06 -11.81
CA MET A 255 34.24 6.08 -11.27
C MET A 255 32.88 5.52 -10.83
N GLY A 256 32.48 4.35 -11.33
CA GLY A 256 31.24 3.66 -10.99
C GLY A 256 30.20 3.58 -12.11
N VAL A 257 30.52 4.07 -13.32
CA VAL A 257 29.69 3.94 -14.52
C VAL A 257 29.45 2.46 -14.85
N LYS A 258 28.26 2.13 -15.36
CA LYS A 258 27.81 0.75 -15.62
C LYS A 258 27.86 0.33 -17.08
N GLY A 259 27.99 1.29 -18.00
CA GLY A 259 28.11 0.99 -19.41
C GLY A 259 28.22 2.22 -20.28
N PHE A 260 28.28 1.97 -21.59
CA PHE A 260 28.26 2.98 -22.63
C PHE A 260 27.14 2.73 -23.63
N LYS A 261 26.51 3.82 -24.06
CA LYS A 261 25.72 3.86 -25.31
C LYS A 261 26.61 4.46 -26.39
N VAL A 262 27.13 3.64 -27.31
CA VAL A 262 28.08 4.07 -28.33
C VAL A 262 27.38 4.26 -29.66
N ASP A 263 27.56 5.42 -30.29
CA ASP A 263 26.65 5.89 -31.34
C ASP A 263 27.37 6.46 -32.58
N PHE A 264 26.65 6.62 -33.68
CA PHE A 264 27.06 7.25 -34.94
C PHE A 264 28.22 6.55 -35.67
N MET A 265 28.28 5.21 -35.61
CA MET A 265 29.21 4.41 -36.42
C MET A 265 28.86 4.52 -37.91
N ASP A 266 27.58 4.37 -38.25
CA ASP A 266 26.98 4.53 -39.58
C ASP A 266 27.69 3.76 -40.72
N ARG A 267 28.38 2.67 -40.37
CA ARG A 267 29.21 1.85 -41.26
C ARG A 267 29.15 0.40 -40.83
N ASP A 268 29.30 -0.49 -41.80
CA ASP A 268 29.47 -1.94 -41.59
C ASP A 268 30.60 -2.53 -42.45
N ASP A 269 31.54 -1.70 -42.91
CA ASP A 269 32.79 -2.19 -43.50
C ASP A 269 33.65 -2.95 -42.47
N GLN A 270 34.58 -3.80 -42.93
CA GLN A 270 35.33 -4.71 -42.06
C GLN A 270 35.94 -4.03 -40.81
N PRO A 271 36.67 -2.90 -40.90
CA PRO A 271 37.22 -2.25 -39.72
C PRO A 271 36.17 -1.75 -38.72
N MET A 272 35.00 -1.34 -39.20
CA MET A 272 33.91 -0.95 -38.31
C MET A 272 33.30 -2.17 -37.63
N VAL A 273 33.06 -3.27 -38.35
CA VAL A 273 32.57 -4.51 -37.74
C VAL A 273 33.54 -5.02 -36.66
N ASP A 274 34.86 -4.98 -36.91
CA ASP A 274 35.85 -5.31 -35.90
C ASP A 274 35.84 -4.34 -34.70
N PHE A 275 35.53 -3.06 -34.91
CA PHE A 275 35.32 -2.11 -33.81
C PHE A 275 34.23 -2.59 -32.84
N PHE A 276 33.06 -3.04 -33.32
CA PHE A 276 31.99 -3.56 -32.44
C PHE A 276 32.50 -4.70 -31.54
N ARG A 277 33.26 -5.64 -32.13
CA ARG A 277 33.90 -6.74 -31.39
C ARG A 277 34.91 -6.23 -30.36
N ARG A 278 35.82 -5.33 -30.74
CA ARG A 278 36.84 -4.77 -29.85
C ARG A 278 36.25 -3.93 -28.72
N ALA A 279 35.20 -3.16 -29.01
CA ALA A 279 34.48 -2.36 -28.01
C ALA A 279 33.78 -3.26 -27.00
N ALA A 280 33.09 -4.30 -27.46
CA ALA A 280 32.47 -5.31 -26.59
C ALA A 280 33.49 -5.98 -25.66
N GLU A 281 34.59 -6.48 -26.22
CA GLU A 281 35.69 -7.12 -25.50
C GLU A 281 36.34 -6.18 -24.49
N THR A 282 36.64 -4.94 -24.90
CA THR A 282 37.30 -3.94 -24.06
C THR A 282 36.40 -3.52 -22.90
N ALA A 283 35.13 -3.25 -23.16
CA ALA A 283 34.16 -2.93 -22.11
C ALA A 283 33.99 -4.11 -21.13
N ALA A 284 34.00 -5.36 -21.62
CA ALA A 284 33.90 -6.54 -20.78
C ALA A 284 35.07 -6.67 -19.78
N ARG A 285 36.31 -6.33 -20.19
CA ARG A 285 37.49 -6.30 -19.29
C ARG A 285 37.29 -5.36 -18.09
N TYR A 286 36.45 -4.35 -18.22
CA TYR A 286 36.17 -3.36 -17.18
C TYR A 286 34.76 -3.45 -16.60
N HIS A 287 34.05 -4.56 -16.83
CA HIS A 287 32.68 -4.78 -16.35
C HIS A 287 31.69 -3.68 -16.76
N LEU A 288 31.76 -3.27 -18.03
CA LEU A 288 30.87 -2.28 -18.62
C LEU A 288 29.96 -2.92 -19.67
N MET A 289 28.66 -2.62 -19.58
CA MET A 289 27.70 -2.96 -20.62
C MET A 289 27.87 -2.03 -21.83
N VAL A 290 27.46 -2.48 -23.00
CA VAL A 290 27.46 -1.69 -24.23
C VAL A 290 26.11 -1.78 -24.91
N ASP A 291 25.60 -0.64 -25.32
CA ASP A 291 24.45 -0.46 -26.20
C ASP A 291 24.92 0.28 -27.45
N PHE A 292 24.65 -0.25 -28.63
CA PHE A 292 25.16 0.32 -29.89
C PHE A 292 24.06 1.01 -30.70
N HIS A 293 24.19 2.31 -30.92
CA HIS A 293 23.33 3.14 -31.79
C HIS A 293 24.06 3.56 -33.06
N GLY A 294 23.35 4.02 -34.10
CA GLY A 294 23.94 4.24 -35.43
C GLY A 294 24.60 2.96 -35.96
N ALA A 295 24.00 1.81 -35.65
CA ALA A 295 24.56 0.47 -35.76
C ALA A 295 23.72 -0.43 -36.67
N PHE A 296 24.35 -1.41 -37.30
CA PHE A 296 23.63 -2.47 -38.01
C PHE A 296 23.05 -3.53 -37.05
N LYS A 297 22.38 -4.55 -37.60
CA LYS A 297 21.77 -5.65 -36.81
C LYS A 297 22.76 -6.36 -35.84
N PRO A 298 22.29 -7.01 -34.76
CA PRO A 298 23.17 -7.65 -33.78
C PRO A 298 24.09 -8.75 -34.34
N ALA A 299 23.61 -9.51 -35.33
CA ALA A 299 24.35 -10.57 -36.03
C ALA A 299 25.09 -11.57 -35.12
N GLY A 300 24.52 -11.86 -33.95
CA GLY A 300 25.03 -12.85 -32.99
C GLY A 300 26.09 -12.34 -32.02
N LEU A 301 26.51 -11.06 -32.10
CA LEU A 301 27.56 -10.50 -31.24
C LEU A 301 27.21 -10.62 -29.75
N GLN A 302 25.95 -10.47 -29.37
CA GLN A 302 25.46 -10.61 -27.99
C GLN A 302 25.61 -12.02 -27.42
N ARG A 303 25.76 -13.05 -28.26
CA ARG A 303 26.12 -14.41 -27.79
C ARG A 303 27.60 -14.52 -27.49
N THR A 304 28.44 -13.92 -28.32
CA THR A 304 29.90 -13.89 -28.15
C THR A 304 30.29 -13.01 -26.97
N TRP A 305 29.61 -11.87 -26.81
CA TRP A 305 29.85 -10.85 -25.78
C TRP A 305 28.53 -10.45 -25.11
N PRO A 306 28.09 -11.17 -24.05
CA PRO A 306 26.83 -10.90 -23.35
C PRO A 306 26.71 -9.52 -22.69
N ASN A 307 27.81 -8.77 -22.56
CA ASN A 307 27.77 -7.39 -22.09
C ASN A 307 27.28 -6.40 -23.16
N VAL A 308 27.20 -6.80 -24.43
CA VAL A 308 26.49 -6.04 -25.46
C VAL A 308 25.01 -6.32 -25.31
N VAL A 309 24.32 -5.44 -24.61
CA VAL A 309 22.96 -5.68 -24.12
C VAL A 309 21.89 -5.19 -25.08
N ASN A 310 22.21 -4.26 -25.99
CA ASN A 310 21.26 -3.85 -27.02
C ASN A 310 21.93 -3.22 -28.25
N PHE A 311 21.13 -3.05 -29.31
CA PHE A 311 21.52 -2.47 -30.59
C PHE A 311 20.34 -1.68 -31.16
N GLU A 312 20.58 -0.53 -31.79
CA GLU A 312 19.54 0.20 -32.52
C GLU A 312 19.25 -0.52 -33.86
N GLY A 313 19.83 -0.05 -34.98
CA GLY A 313 19.62 -0.61 -36.31
C GLY A 313 18.14 -0.82 -36.64
N VAL A 314 17.30 0.10 -36.17
CA VAL A 314 15.85 0.05 -36.19
C VAL A 314 15.35 1.48 -36.33
N TYR A 315 14.34 1.71 -37.16
CA TYR A 315 13.67 3.01 -37.25
C TYR A 315 12.83 3.26 -35.99
N GLY A 316 13.51 3.60 -34.88
CA GLY A 316 12.96 3.65 -33.53
C GLY A 316 12.02 4.82 -33.28
N LEU A 317 11.43 4.86 -32.08
CA LEU A 317 10.46 5.89 -31.68
C LEU A 317 11.09 7.30 -31.62
N GLU A 318 12.40 7.43 -31.60
CA GLU A 318 13.09 8.72 -31.76
C GLU A 318 12.75 9.45 -33.07
N ASN A 319 12.42 8.71 -34.13
CA ASN A 319 11.98 9.29 -35.39
C ASN A 319 10.66 10.08 -35.26
N ALA A 320 9.88 9.83 -34.19
CA ALA A 320 8.69 10.63 -33.85
C ALA A 320 9.00 12.07 -33.40
N LYS A 321 10.27 12.42 -33.16
CA LYS A 321 10.69 13.79 -32.79
C LYS A 321 10.74 14.77 -33.97
N GLY A 322 10.81 14.29 -35.22
CA GLY A 322 10.77 15.19 -36.40
C GLY A 322 11.79 14.96 -37.50
N GLN A 323 12.15 13.72 -37.81
CA GLN A 323 12.99 13.44 -38.98
C GLN A 323 12.16 13.45 -40.28
N LYS A 324 12.73 13.97 -41.39
CA LYS A 324 12.08 13.91 -42.72
C LYS A 324 12.20 12.47 -43.30
N PRO A 325 11.22 12.01 -44.10
CA PRO A 325 9.99 12.71 -44.50
C PRO A 325 8.95 12.76 -43.38
N TYR A 326 8.09 13.80 -43.40
CA TYR A 326 7.09 14.03 -42.35
C TYR A 326 5.89 13.07 -42.37
N ASP A 327 5.83 12.13 -43.30
CA ASP A 327 4.76 11.12 -43.39
C ASP A 327 5.38 9.75 -43.12
N ILE A 328 5.38 9.36 -41.84
CA ILE A 328 5.86 8.05 -41.38
C ILE A 328 4.68 7.25 -40.85
N ASP A 329 4.68 5.95 -41.11
CA ASP A 329 3.72 5.01 -40.54
C ASP A 329 4.44 4.09 -39.55
N LEU A 330 4.60 4.58 -38.31
CA LEU A 330 5.25 3.81 -37.25
C LEU A 330 4.38 2.64 -36.79
N VAL A 331 3.05 2.80 -36.84
CA VAL A 331 2.10 1.74 -36.44
C VAL A 331 2.27 0.49 -37.29
N THR A 332 2.38 0.63 -38.62
CA THR A 332 2.64 -0.51 -39.51
C THR A 332 4.08 -1.03 -39.37
N TYR A 333 5.05 -0.14 -39.11
CA TYR A 333 6.44 -0.52 -38.88
C TYR A 333 6.59 -1.41 -37.63
N GLU A 334 5.96 -1.04 -36.52
CA GLU A 334 6.00 -1.75 -35.23
C GLU A 334 5.42 -3.18 -35.31
N VAL A 335 4.47 -3.44 -36.20
CA VAL A 335 3.97 -4.81 -36.47
C VAL A 335 4.73 -5.52 -37.61
N SER A 336 5.73 -4.87 -38.20
CA SER A 336 6.65 -5.47 -39.18
C SER A 336 7.97 -5.89 -38.54
N ILE A 337 8.55 -5.07 -37.63
CA ILE A 337 9.85 -5.37 -37.02
C ILE A 337 9.97 -6.72 -36.32
N PRO A 338 8.93 -7.29 -35.66
CA PRO A 338 9.01 -8.61 -35.02
C PRO A 338 9.34 -9.74 -36.00
N PHE A 339 8.96 -9.56 -37.26
CA PHE A 339 9.11 -10.57 -38.32
C PHE A 339 10.32 -10.30 -39.23
N VAL A 340 10.98 -9.15 -39.05
CA VAL A 340 12.10 -8.71 -39.91
C VAL A 340 13.32 -8.38 -39.03
N ARG A 341 13.40 -7.18 -38.44
CA ARG A 341 14.57 -6.71 -37.67
C ARG A 341 14.83 -7.53 -36.41
N LEU A 342 13.80 -7.88 -35.64
CA LEU A 342 13.95 -8.61 -34.37
C LEU A 342 14.37 -10.07 -34.57
N VAL A 343 14.19 -10.61 -35.77
CA VAL A 343 14.72 -11.95 -36.13
C VAL A 343 16.24 -11.99 -35.99
N ALA A 344 16.95 -10.88 -36.23
CA ALA A 344 18.40 -10.81 -36.05
C ALA A 344 18.86 -10.62 -34.59
N GLY A 345 17.94 -10.47 -33.65
CA GLY A 345 18.22 -10.28 -32.23
C GLY A 345 17.68 -8.96 -31.65
N PRO A 346 18.06 -8.63 -30.41
CA PRO A 346 17.50 -7.49 -29.66
C PRO A 346 17.53 -6.16 -30.40
N CYS A 347 16.59 -5.28 -30.08
CA CYS A 347 16.62 -3.90 -30.57
C CYS A 347 16.26 -2.85 -29.49
N ASP A 348 16.96 -1.73 -29.50
CA ASP A 348 16.61 -0.56 -28.71
C ASP A 348 15.65 0.34 -29.50
N TYR A 349 14.35 -0.01 -29.50
CA TYR A 349 13.31 0.76 -30.18
C TYR A 349 12.97 2.08 -29.46
N THR A 350 13.20 2.13 -28.14
CA THR A 350 12.94 3.27 -27.25
C THR A 350 11.45 3.63 -27.05
N GLN A 351 10.61 2.62 -26.78
CA GLN A 351 9.18 2.81 -26.49
C GLN A 351 8.89 3.48 -25.13
N GLY A 352 7.60 3.72 -24.88
CA GLY A 352 7.07 4.13 -23.58
C GLY A 352 6.44 5.52 -23.55
N ALA A 353 6.05 6.08 -24.69
CA ALA A 353 5.47 7.42 -24.77
C ALA A 353 4.10 7.49 -24.06
N MET A 354 3.90 8.48 -23.20
CA MET A 354 2.62 8.73 -22.52
C MET A 354 1.72 9.70 -23.32
N ARG A 355 2.30 10.43 -24.28
CA ARG A 355 1.54 11.19 -25.28
C ARG A 355 1.31 10.29 -26.51
N ASN A 356 0.06 9.93 -26.76
CA ASN A 356 -0.30 8.99 -27.83
C ASN A 356 -1.27 9.67 -28.82
N ALA A 357 -1.04 9.46 -30.11
CA ALA A 357 -1.83 10.06 -31.17
C ALA A 357 -2.50 9.01 -32.06
N SER A 358 -3.84 9.07 -32.11
CA SER A 358 -4.65 8.33 -33.07
C SER A 358 -4.37 8.80 -34.51
N LYS A 359 -4.83 8.02 -35.49
CA LYS A 359 -4.63 8.32 -36.91
C LYS A 359 -5.07 9.75 -37.25
N GLY A 360 -4.18 10.54 -37.85
CA GLY A 360 -4.43 11.94 -38.23
C GLY A 360 -4.12 12.98 -37.14
N ASN A 361 -3.93 12.58 -35.88
CA ASN A 361 -3.60 13.51 -34.77
C ASN A 361 -2.10 13.64 -34.50
N PHE A 362 -1.29 12.73 -35.01
CA PHE A 362 0.16 12.75 -34.81
C PHE A 362 0.79 14.02 -35.36
N ARG A 363 1.66 14.66 -34.57
CA ARG A 363 2.42 15.85 -34.95
C ARG A 363 3.84 15.74 -34.42
N TYR A 364 4.81 16.16 -35.21
CA TYR A 364 6.19 16.28 -34.73
C TYR A 364 6.32 17.46 -33.79
N VAL A 365 6.69 17.17 -32.56
CA VAL A 365 7.06 18.17 -31.56
C VAL A 365 8.30 17.64 -30.85
N SER A 366 9.49 18.02 -31.32
CA SER A 366 10.75 17.40 -30.88
C SER A 366 10.97 17.42 -29.36
N SER A 367 10.52 18.47 -28.66
CA SER A 367 10.63 18.62 -27.20
C SER A 367 9.46 18.01 -26.42
N GLU A 368 8.40 17.57 -27.10
CA GLU A 368 7.17 17.03 -26.54
C GLU A 368 6.61 15.95 -27.48
N ALA A 369 7.46 14.99 -27.84
CA ALA A 369 7.14 13.99 -28.85
C ALA A 369 5.95 13.12 -28.41
N MET A 370 5.33 12.44 -29.36
CA MET A 370 4.19 11.54 -29.14
C MET A 370 4.38 10.28 -29.96
N SER A 371 3.84 9.14 -29.53
CA SER A 371 3.76 7.96 -30.40
C SER A 371 2.58 8.06 -31.36
N GLN A 372 2.64 7.33 -32.46
CA GLN A 372 1.44 6.99 -33.23
C GLN A 372 0.75 5.77 -32.61
N GLY A 373 -0.57 5.69 -32.72
CA GLY A 373 -1.35 4.64 -32.09
C GLY A 373 -1.66 4.93 -30.62
N THR A 374 -2.02 3.90 -29.85
CA THR A 374 -2.63 4.05 -28.51
C THR A 374 -1.66 3.90 -27.34
N ARG A 375 -2.14 4.20 -26.13
CA ARG A 375 -1.42 3.94 -24.87
C ARG A 375 -1.08 2.46 -24.71
N CYS A 376 -2.04 1.56 -24.95
CA CYS A 376 -1.84 0.13 -24.73
C CYS A 376 -0.88 -0.50 -25.74
N ARG A 377 -0.73 0.09 -26.93
CA ARG A 377 0.36 -0.26 -27.86
C ARG A 377 1.73 -0.06 -27.20
N GLN A 378 1.98 1.11 -26.60
CA GLN A 378 3.26 1.40 -25.94
C GLN A 378 3.55 0.47 -24.76
N LEU A 379 2.52 0.01 -24.03
CA LEU A 379 2.69 -0.99 -22.98
C LEU A 379 3.01 -2.38 -23.56
N ALA A 380 2.28 -2.81 -24.58
CA ALA A 380 2.47 -4.11 -25.23
C ALA A 380 3.85 -4.23 -25.89
N GLU A 381 4.43 -3.13 -26.38
CA GLU A 381 5.78 -3.08 -26.97
C GLU A 381 6.86 -3.59 -26.01
N TYR A 382 6.73 -3.41 -24.68
CA TYR A 382 7.68 -3.98 -23.70
C TYR A 382 7.64 -5.52 -23.62
N VAL A 383 6.57 -6.15 -24.10
CA VAL A 383 6.46 -7.61 -24.21
C VAL A 383 6.84 -8.07 -25.62
N ILE A 384 6.49 -7.30 -26.66
CA ILE A 384 6.77 -7.66 -28.05
C ILE A 384 8.26 -7.52 -28.38
N PHE A 385 8.85 -6.35 -28.07
CA PHE A 385 10.22 -6.03 -28.47
C PHE A 385 11.22 -6.61 -27.48
N ASP A 386 12.14 -7.43 -27.98
CA ASP A 386 13.23 -7.99 -27.19
C ASP A 386 14.33 -6.94 -27.00
N ALA A 387 14.48 -6.45 -25.77
CA ALA A 387 15.37 -5.35 -25.42
C ALA A 387 15.92 -5.55 -23.99
N PRO A 388 17.04 -6.27 -23.81
CA PRO A 388 17.62 -6.52 -22.48
C PRO A 388 17.93 -5.23 -21.69
N LEU A 389 18.32 -4.17 -22.39
CA LEU A 389 18.33 -2.80 -21.88
C LEU A 389 17.25 -1.99 -22.62
N THR A 390 16.16 -1.63 -21.95
CA THR A 390 15.02 -0.94 -22.59
C THR A 390 14.79 0.44 -22.00
N MET A 391 14.36 1.38 -22.85
CA MET A 391 14.10 2.74 -22.40
C MET A 391 12.69 2.90 -21.82
N LEU A 392 12.56 3.84 -20.89
CA LEU A 392 11.36 4.63 -20.64
C LEU A 392 11.60 5.99 -21.31
N CYS A 393 11.10 6.18 -22.52
CA CYS A 393 11.49 7.34 -23.34
C CYS A 393 10.91 8.69 -22.87
N ASP A 394 9.77 8.68 -22.19
CA ASP A 394 9.07 9.91 -21.83
C ASP A 394 9.63 10.58 -20.56
N SER A 395 9.24 11.82 -20.30
CA SER A 395 9.73 12.53 -19.13
C SER A 395 9.17 11.91 -17.83
N PRO A 396 9.97 11.87 -16.75
CA PRO A 396 9.47 11.56 -15.40
C PRO A 396 8.22 12.35 -15.01
N SER A 397 8.07 13.60 -15.47
CA SER A 397 6.86 14.40 -15.22
C SER A 397 5.61 13.78 -15.86
N ASN A 398 5.71 13.26 -17.09
CA ASN A 398 4.61 12.56 -17.75
C ASN A 398 4.30 11.22 -17.07
N TYR A 399 5.31 10.43 -16.73
CA TYR A 399 5.10 9.16 -16.03
C TYR A 399 4.43 9.33 -14.65
N ASN A 400 4.75 10.39 -13.91
CA ASN A 400 4.10 10.65 -12.62
C ASN A 400 2.59 10.92 -12.75
N ASN A 401 2.14 11.38 -13.92
CA ASN A 401 0.72 11.59 -14.20
C ASN A 401 0.00 10.31 -14.67
N GLU A 402 0.73 9.21 -14.86
CA GLU A 402 0.25 7.96 -15.47
C GLU A 402 0.70 6.75 -14.65
N SER A 403 0.40 6.78 -13.34
CA SER A 403 0.96 5.83 -12.36
C SER A 403 0.67 4.35 -12.64
N GLU A 404 -0.49 4.00 -13.18
CA GLU A 404 -0.83 2.62 -13.55
C GLU A 404 0.07 2.10 -14.68
N CYS A 405 0.27 2.92 -15.72
CA CYS A 405 1.15 2.61 -16.85
C CYS A 405 2.61 2.52 -16.39
N LEU A 406 3.05 3.46 -15.55
CA LEU A 406 4.41 3.46 -14.98
C LEU A 406 4.66 2.18 -14.16
N LYS A 407 3.70 1.74 -13.34
CA LYS A 407 3.82 0.52 -12.55
C LYS A 407 4.01 -0.71 -13.44
N PHE A 408 3.21 -0.84 -14.50
CA PHE A 408 3.38 -1.92 -15.49
C PHE A 408 4.78 -1.89 -16.13
N ILE A 409 5.20 -0.72 -16.62
CA ILE A 409 6.49 -0.56 -17.31
C ILE A 409 7.67 -0.80 -16.37
N ALA A 410 7.60 -0.35 -15.11
CA ALA A 410 8.66 -0.59 -14.14
C ALA A 410 8.79 -2.09 -13.80
N GLU A 411 7.68 -2.81 -13.77
CA GLU A 411 7.64 -4.21 -13.34
C GLU A 411 7.98 -5.21 -14.46
N VAL A 412 7.53 -4.96 -15.70
CA VAL A 412 7.72 -5.90 -16.82
C VAL A 412 9.20 -6.27 -16.99
N PRO A 413 9.57 -7.56 -17.04
CA PRO A 413 10.97 -7.97 -17.25
C PRO A 413 11.53 -7.51 -18.59
N THR A 414 12.85 -7.39 -18.68
CA THR A 414 13.56 -7.13 -19.96
C THR A 414 14.27 -8.36 -20.50
N VAL A 415 14.37 -9.42 -19.68
CA VAL A 415 14.94 -10.70 -20.04
C VAL A 415 14.02 -11.82 -19.59
N TRP A 416 13.92 -12.84 -20.43
CA TRP A 416 12.85 -13.84 -20.36
C TRP A 416 13.44 -15.24 -20.26
N ASP A 417 12.75 -16.12 -19.54
CA ASP A 417 13.12 -17.53 -19.42
C ASP A 417 12.47 -18.36 -20.55
N GLU A 418 11.35 -17.88 -21.09
CA GLU A 418 10.59 -18.54 -22.15
C GLU A 418 9.81 -17.51 -22.97
N THR A 419 9.69 -17.74 -24.27
CA THR A 419 8.88 -16.94 -25.20
C THR A 419 8.01 -17.86 -26.05
N ARG A 420 6.75 -17.51 -26.25
CA ARG A 420 5.79 -18.24 -27.07
C ARG A 420 5.11 -17.31 -28.06
N ALA A 421 5.22 -17.64 -29.33
CA ALA A 421 4.41 -17.02 -30.39
C ALA A 421 2.96 -17.49 -30.27
N LEU A 422 2.02 -16.57 -30.12
CA LEU A 422 0.60 -16.90 -30.04
C LEU A 422 -0.02 -16.79 -31.43
N GLU A 423 0.04 -15.59 -31.99
CA GLU A 423 -0.57 -15.21 -33.26
C GLU A 423 0.30 -14.16 -33.95
N GLY A 424 0.29 -14.09 -35.27
CA GLY A 424 1.08 -13.09 -35.96
C GLY A 424 0.95 -13.12 -37.48
N LYS A 425 0.96 -11.93 -38.08
CA LYS A 425 1.02 -11.71 -39.52
C LYS A 425 1.80 -10.44 -39.81
N ALA A 426 2.89 -10.56 -40.54
CA ALA A 426 3.85 -9.49 -40.75
C ALA A 426 3.18 -8.25 -41.36
N GLY A 427 3.37 -7.10 -40.71
CA GLY A 427 2.79 -5.83 -41.15
C GLY A 427 1.31 -5.63 -40.78
N GLU A 428 0.66 -6.60 -40.12
CA GLU A 428 -0.76 -6.51 -39.75
C GLU A 428 -0.97 -6.62 -38.23
N TYR A 429 -0.41 -7.64 -37.57
CA TYR A 429 -0.53 -7.81 -36.12
C TYR A 429 0.51 -8.80 -35.57
N VAL A 430 0.74 -8.73 -34.26
CA VAL A 430 1.59 -9.66 -33.52
C VAL A 430 1.01 -9.89 -32.13
N ALA A 431 1.05 -11.12 -31.63
CA ALA A 431 0.74 -11.45 -30.25
C ALA A 431 1.69 -12.53 -29.72
N MET A 432 2.27 -12.30 -28.55
CA MET A 432 3.19 -13.24 -27.93
C MET A 432 3.08 -13.23 -26.40
N ALA A 433 3.50 -14.33 -25.78
CA ALA A 433 3.60 -14.45 -24.34
C ALA A 433 5.06 -14.74 -23.94
N ARG A 434 5.53 -14.10 -22.86
CA ARG A 434 6.87 -14.31 -22.32
C ARG A 434 6.81 -14.57 -20.83
N ARG A 435 7.67 -15.47 -20.34
CA ARG A 435 7.70 -15.87 -18.93
C ARG A 435 8.99 -15.42 -18.26
N LYS A 436 8.86 -14.92 -17.03
CA LYS A 436 9.98 -14.72 -16.10
C LYS A 436 9.63 -15.30 -14.74
N GLY A 437 10.44 -16.24 -14.24
CA GLY A 437 10.07 -17.04 -13.09
C GLY A 437 8.73 -17.74 -13.33
N ASP A 438 7.76 -17.50 -12.46
CA ASP A 438 6.41 -18.06 -12.56
C ASP A 438 5.39 -17.09 -13.20
N THR A 439 5.83 -15.90 -13.63
CA THR A 439 4.94 -14.86 -14.15
C THR A 439 4.99 -14.81 -15.67
N TRP A 440 3.81 -14.87 -16.29
CA TRP A 440 3.63 -14.66 -17.72
C TRP A 440 3.20 -13.23 -18.02
N TYR A 441 3.79 -12.65 -19.06
CA TYR A 441 3.42 -11.37 -19.65
C TYR A 441 2.97 -11.61 -21.08
N ILE A 442 1.88 -10.99 -21.49
CA ILE A 442 1.28 -11.18 -22.81
C ILE A 442 1.15 -9.80 -23.46
N GLY A 443 1.57 -9.69 -24.71
CA GLY A 443 1.44 -8.47 -25.50
C GLY A 443 0.81 -8.76 -26.85
N ALA A 444 0.00 -7.84 -27.35
CA ALA A 444 -0.53 -7.85 -28.70
C ALA A 444 -0.56 -6.43 -29.29
N LEU A 445 -0.28 -6.33 -30.59
CA LEU A 445 -0.30 -5.10 -31.38
C LEU A 445 -1.07 -5.35 -32.68
N THR A 446 -1.81 -4.33 -33.14
CA THR A 446 -2.42 -4.31 -34.48
C THR A 446 -1.96 -3.10 -35.28
N ASP A 447 -2.03 -3.19 -36.61
CA ASP A 447 -1.87 -2.09 -37.56
C ASP A 447 -2.99 -1.03 -37.44
N TRP A 448 -3.17 -0.20 -38.45
CA TRP A 448 -4.27 0.79 -38.48
C TRP A 448 -5.68 0.18 -38.61
N SER A 449 -5.82 -1.14 -38.67
CA SER A 449 -7.10 -1.82 -38.69
C SER A 449 -7.50 -2.18 -37.25
N GLU A 450 -8.75 -1.87 -36.88
CA GLU A 450 -9.36 -2.43 -35.67
C GLU A 450 -9.39 -3.95 -35.79
N ARG A 451 -9.07 -4.65 -34.70
CA ARG A 451 -8.87 -6.10 -34.76
C ARG A 451 -9.30 -6.79 -33.48
N GLU A 452 -9.98 -7.91 -33.67
CA GLU A 452 -10.22 -8.92 -32.66
C GLU A 452 -9.31 -10.14 -32.92
N LEU A 453 -8.61 -10.61 -31.89
CA LEU A 453 -7.87 -11.87 -31.90
C LEU A 453 -8.40 -12.80 -30.82
N THR A 454 -8.39 -14.11 -31.08
CA THR A 454 -8.57 -15.12 -30.03
C THR A 454 -7.21 -15.72 -29.68
N LEU A 455 -6.70 -15.45 -28.49
CA LEU A 455 -5.40 -15.97 -28.04
C LEU A 455 -5.59 -17.25 -27.24
N ASP A 456 -4.81 -18.28 -27.57
CA ASP A 456 -4.77 -19.54 -26.84
C ASP A 456 -3.69 -19.51 -25.76
N LEU A 457 -4.13 -19.41 -24.50
CA LEU A 457 -3.33 -19.39 -23.28
C LEU A 457 -3.43 -20.71 -22.51
N SER A 458 -3.88 -21.81 -23.14
CA SER A 458 -4.07 -23.13 -22.50
C SER A 458 -2.80 -23.74 -21.92
N PHE A 459 -1.64 -23.18 -22.25
CA PHE A 459 -0.35 -23.58 -21.69
C PHE A 459 -0.04 -22.99 -20.31
N ILE A 460 -0.88 -22.09 -19.82
CA ILE A 460 -0.73 -21.49 -18.49
C ILE A 460 -1.51 -22.36 -17.51
N ASP A 461 -0.77 -23.01 -16.61
CA ASP A 461 -1.36 -23.92 -15.65
C ASP A 461 -2.13 -23.19 -14.52
N GLY A 462 -3.16 -23.85 -14.00
CA GLY A 462 -3.96 -23.35 -12.87
C GLY A 462 -5.15 -22.48 -13.26
N SER A 463 -5.65 -21.70 -12.31
CA SER A 463 -6.73 -20.72 -12.52
C SER A 463 -6.30 -19.35 -11.99
N PRO A 464 -5.28 -18.72 -12.62
CA PRO A 464 -4.81 -17.39 -12.25
C PRO A 464 -5.86 -16.31 -12.57
N VAL A 465 -5.49 -15.05 -12.44
CA VAL A 465 -6.21 -13.93 -13.05
C VAL A 465 -5.30 -13.19 -14.03
N LEU A 466 -5.89 -12.41 -14.91
CA LEU A 466 -5.19 -11.52 -15.81
C LEU A 466 -5.35 -10.08 -15.34
N GLU A 467 -4.25 -9.42 -15.03
CA GLU A 467 -4.18 -7.96 -14.93
C GLU A 467 -3.99 -7.40 -16.35
N VAL A 468 -4.95 -6.67 -16.87
CA VAL A 468 -5.07 -6.33 -18.30
C VAL A 468 -5.09 -4.82 -18.51
N PHE A 469 -4.28 -4.36 -19.46
CA PHE A 469 -4.35 -3.04 -20.08
C PHE A 469 -4.87 -3.20 -21.51
N SER A 470 -6.05 -2.66 -21.77
CA SER A 470 -6.74 -2.75 -23.06
C SER A 470 -7.12 -1.36 -23.57
N ASP A 471 -7.18 -1.19 -24.89
CA ASP A 471 -7.66 0.06 -25.48
C ASP A 471 -9.06 0.42 -24.94
N GLY A 472 -9.23 1.71 -24.62
CA GLY A 472 -10.52 2.25 -24.22
C GLY A 472 -11.49 2.30 -25.41
N PRO A 473 -12.80 2.35 -25.15
CA PRO A 473 -13.81 2.37 -26.22
C PRO A 473 -13.66 3.56 -27.18
N ASN A 474 -12.96 4.64 -26.77
CA ASN A 474 -12.72 5.81 -27.60
C ASN A 474 -11.26 5.95 -28.05
N ALA A 475 -10.41 4.92 -27.89
CA ALA A 475 -8.99 4.97 -28.22
C ALA A 475 -8.72 5.34 -29.68
N HIS A 476 -9.62 4.96 -30.60
CA HIS A 476 -9.57 5.35 -32.01
C HIS A 476 -9.63 6.87 -32.25
N ARG A 477 -10.16 7.65 -31.29
CA ARG A 477 -10.21 9.13 -31.33
C ARG A 477 -9.24 9.77 -30.35
N ALA A 478 -9.19 9.26 -29.13
CA ALA A 478 -8.31 9.71 -28.07
C ALA A 478 -7.37 8.57 -27.71
N ALA A 479 -6.23 8.48 -28.40
CA ALA A 479 -5.29 7.36 -28.28
C ALA A 479 -4.77 7.07 -26.86
N ARG A 480 -4.85 8.03 -25.94
CA ARG A 480 -4.54 7.83 -24.52
C ARG A 480 -5.61 7.08 -23.72
N ASP A 481 -6.81 6.88 -24.28
CA ASP A 481 -7.93 6.20 -23.63
C ASP A 481 -7.62 4.71 -23.48
N TYR A 482 -7.56 4.22 -22.24
CA TYR A 482 -7.30 2.82 -21.90
C TYR A 482 -8.18 2.35 -20.74
N ARG A 483 -8.27 1.03 -20.57
CA ARG A 483 -8.87 0.40 -19.39
C ARG A 483 -7.86 -0.53 -18.74
N HIS A 484 -7.63 -0.35 -17.44
CA HIS A 484 -6.93 -1.29 -16.57
C HIS A 484 -7.95 -2.14 -15.82
N GLN A 485 -7.89 -3.46 -15.99
CA GLN A 485 -8.91 -4.39 -15.50
C GLN A 485 -8.29 -5.69 -14.98
N TRP A 486 -9.01 -6.36 -14.09
CA TRP A 486 -8.71 -7.71 -13.66
C TRP A 486 -9.73 -8.66 -14.26
N LEU A 487 -9.29 -9.59 -15.10
CA LEU A 487 -10.14 -10.60 -15.72
C LEU A 487 -9.87 -11.96 -15.09
N ASP A 488 -10.92 -12.74 -14.86
CA ASP A 488 -10.75 -14.14 -14.50
C ASP A 488 -10.13 -14.90 -15.67
N PHE A 489 -9.28 -15.90 -15.38
CA PHE A 489 -8.67 -16.68 -16.44
C PHE A 489 -9.74 -17.49 -17.21
N PRO A 490 -9.76 -17.42 -18.55
CA PRO A 490 -10.84 -17.99 -19.35
C PRO A 490 -10.90 -19.51 -19.22
N GLU A 491 -12.11 -20.07 -19.14
CA GLU A 491 -12.34 -21.51 -19.21
C GLU A 491 -11.82 -22.05 -20.55
N GLY A 492 -10.96 -23.07 -20.51
CA GLY A 492 -10.28 -23.61 -21.69
C GLY A 492 -9.12 -22.76 -22.22
N GLY A 493 -8.73 -21.69 -21.52
CA GLY A 493 -7.53 -20.91 -21.83
C GLY A 493 -7.65 -19.95 -23.01
N LYS A 494 -8.83 -19.75 -23.60
CA LYS A 494 -8.99 -18.90 -24.80
C LYS A 494 -9.58 -17.54 -24.46
N ILE A 495 -8.88 -16.46 -24.81
CA ILE A 495 -9.33 -15.08 -24.55
C ILE A 495 -9.50 -14.29 -25.85
N ALA A 496 -10.60 -13.55 -25.94
CA ALA A 496 -10.82 -12.56 -27.00
C ALA A 496 -10.14 -11.24 -26.63
N VAL A 497 -9.31 -10.73 -27.55
CA VAL A 497 -8.54 -9.48 -27.40
C VAL A 497 -9.00 -8.51 -28.48
N GLN A 498 -9.52 -7.36 -28.06
CA GLN A 498 -9.94 -6.27 -28.92
C GLN A 498 -8.86 -5.18 -28.92
N MET A 499 -8.47 -4.71 -30.11
CA MET A 499 -7.51 -3.63 -30.28
C MET A 499 -8.06 -2.58 -31.25
N ALA A 500 -7.95 -1.31 -30.86
CA ALA A 500 -8.34 -0.19 -31.70
C ALA A 500 -7.39 -0.02 -32.91
N PRO A 501 -7.70 0.84 -33.90
CA PRO A 501 -6.75 1.24 -34.94
C PRO A 501 -5.44 1.79 -34.36
N GLY A 502 -4.30 1.18 -34.70
CA GLY A 502 -3.01 1.51 -34.08
C GLY A 502 -2.98 1.15 -32.58
N GLY A 503 -3.79 0.17 -32.19
CA GLY A 503 -4.02 -0.26 -30.82
C GLY A 503 -3.17 -1.42 -30.35
N GLY A 504 -3.28 -1.72 -29.07
CA GLY A 504 -2.57 -2.81 -28.44
C GLY A 504 -3.26 -3.32 -27.19
N TRP A 505 -2.73 -4.42 -26.67
CA TRP A 505 -3.25 -5.08 -25.49
C TRP A 505 -2.09 -5.71 -24.72
N ALA A 506 -2.02 -5.47 -23.41
CA ALA A 506 -0.99 -6.03 -22.56
C ALA A 506 -1.64 -6.68 -21.33
N ALA A 507 -1.08 -7.80 -20.87
CA ALA A 507 -1.53 -8.42 -19.64
C ALA A 507 -0.40 -9.07 -18.85
N VAL A 508 -0.61 -9.16 -17.55
CA VAL A 508 0.23 -9.91 -16.60
C VAL A 508 -0.62 -11.00 -15.98
N VAL A 509 -0.11 -12.22 -16.00
CA VAL A 509 -0.75 -13.34 -15.31
C VAL A 509 -0.35 -13.30 -13.85
N ARG A 510 -1.35 -13.18 -12.98
CA ARG A 510 -1.18 -13.07 -11.54
C ARG A 510 -1.80 -14.27 -10.85
N SER A 511 -1.26 -14.64 -9.71
CA SER A 511 -2.04 -15.43 -8.75
C SER A 511 -3.34 -14.69 -8.46
N ALA A 512 -4.44 -15.44 -8.28
CA ALA A 512 -5.72 -14.84 -7.93
C ALA A 512 -5.50 -13.82 -6.79
N PRO A 513 -5.84 -12.53 -6.99
CA PRO A 513 -5.63 -11.55 -5.97
C PRO A 513 -6.60 -11.94 -4.86
N GLU A 514 -6.15 -11.80 -3.64
CA GLU A 514 -7.10 -11.77 -2.55
C GLU A 514 -8.16 -10.68 -2.87
N PRO A 515 -9.46 -10.89 -2.61
CA PRO A 515 -10.55 -10.05 -3.14
C PRO A 515 -10.36 -8.53 -2.97
N TRP A 516 -9.56 -8.11 -2.00
CA TRP A 516 -9.22 -6.72 -1.67
C TRP A 516 -8.12 -6.07 -2.54
N GLN A 517 -7.44 -6.81 -3.42
CA GLN A 517 -6.40 -6.27 -4.33
C GLN A 517 -6.95 -5.81 -5.69
N LYS A 518 -8.25 -5.99 -5.96
CA LYS A 518 -8.92 -5.54 -7.20
C LYS A 518 -9.20 -4.02 -7.25
N THR A 519 -8.81 -3.24 -6.23
CA THR A 519 -9.16 -1.81 -6.14
C THR A 519 -7.99 -0.94 -5.70
N ASP A 520 -7.12 -0.53 -6.64
CA ASP A 520 -6.22 0.62 -6.45
C ASP A 520 -7.00 1.96 -6.33
N SER A 521 -8.35 1.93 -6.33
CA SER A 521 -9.24 3.08 -6.10
C SER A 521 -9.77 3.24 -4.67
N ASP A 522 -9.60 2.26 -3.77
CA ASP A 522 -10.12 2.32 -2.39
C ASP A 522 -9.05 2.77 -1.38
N TRP A 523 -8.69 4.07 -1.44
CA TRP A 523 -7.67 4.67 -0.56
C TRP A 523 -7.95 4.51 0.95
N PRO A 524 -9.20 4.63 1.46
CA PRO A 524 -9.54 4.32 2.84
C PRO A 524 -9.60 2.82 3.16
N ARG A 525 -9.68 1.95 2.14
CA ARG A 525 -9.85 0.50 2.25
C ARG A 525 -11.16 0.09 2.93
N TYR A 526 -12.27 0.72 2.53
CA TYR A 526 -13.63 0.37 2.98
C TYR A 526 -13.95 -1.13 2.88
N GLY A 527 -13.38 -1.84 1.90
CA GLY A 527 -13.63 -3.26 1.71
C GLY A 527 -13.05 -4.20 2.80
N VAL A 528 -12.05 -3.77 3.59
CA VAL A 528 -11.27 -4.69 4.46
C VAL A 528 -12.13 -5.34 5.55
N TYR A 529 -13.10 -4.62 6.08
CA TYR A 529 -13.97 -5.11 7.15
C TYR A 529 -15.44 -5.26 6.72
N ALA A 530 -15.80 -5.00 5.47
CA ALA A 530 -17.20 -5.02 5.01
C ALA A 530 -17.92 -6.33 5.37
N ASP A 531 -17.34 -7.49 5.02
CA ASP A 531 -17.94 -8.80 5.32
C ASP A 531 -17.96 -9.09 6.82
N LYS A 532 -16.89 -8.71 7.54
CA LYS A 532 -16.81 -8.88 9.01
C LYS A 532 -17.80 -7.99 9.74
N ASN A 533 -18.09 -6.80 9.22
CA ASN A 533 -19.09 -5.88 9.74
C ASN A 533 -20.49 -6.44 9.48
N ALA A 534 -20.75 -6.91 8.27
CA ALA A 534 -22.03 -7.53 7.89
C ALA A 534 -22.32 -8.82 8.67
N ALA A 535 -21.30 -9.56 9.08
CA ALA A 535 -21.43 -10.80 9.85
C ALA A 535 -21.76 -10.59 11.35
N LEU A 536 -21.70 -9.36 11.87
CA LEU A 536 -22.04 -9.10 13.27
C LEU A 536 -23.54 -9.22 13.49
N THR A 537 -23.94 -10.16 14.34
CA THR A 537 -25.35 -10.39 14.70
C THR A 537 -25.84 -9.51 15.85
N ALA A 538 -24.93 -8.83 16.54
CA ALA A 538 -25.22 -7.91 17.64
C ALA A 538 -24.16 -6.80 17.69
N PRO A 539 -24.50 -5.59 18.20
CA PRO A 539 -23.52 -4.52 18.40
C PRO A 539 -22.39 -4.98 19.35
N PRO A 540 -21.11 -4.77 18.99
CA PRO A 540 -20.00 -5.09 19.88
C PRO A 540 -19.96 -4.11 21.05
N LYS A 541 -19.45 -4.54 22.21
CA LYS A 541 -19.29 -3.65 23.37
C LYS A 541 -18.28 -2.54 23.09
N MET A 542 -17.20 -2.85 22.38
CA MET A 542 -16.18 -1.87 21.99
C MET A 542 -15.61 -2.16 20.59
N VAL A 543 -15.35 -1.11 19.84
CA VAL A 543 -14.49 -1.16 18.65
C VAL A 543 -13.11 -0.62 19.00
N LEU A 544 -12.08 -1.45 18.84
CA LEU A 544 -10.69 -0.99 18.84
C LEU A 544 -10.37 -0.48 17.43
N PHE A 545 -10.20 0.84 17.29
CA PHE A 545 -10.00 1.51 16.01
C PHE A 545 -8.57 2.06 15.91
N GLY A 546 -7.83 1.67 14.87
CA GLY A 546 -6.41 2.00 14.77
C GLY A 546 -5.72 1.51 13.50
N ASP A 547 -4.41 1.30 13.61
CA ASP A 547 -3.53 0.91 12.51
C ASP A 547 -2.97 -0.53 12.66
N SER A 548 -1.69 -0.75 12.36
CA SER A 548 -1.00 -2.04 12.48
C SER A 548 -0.96 -2.55 13.92
N ILE A 549 -0.90 -1.68 14.94
CA ILE A 549 -0.90 -2.12 16.35
C ILE A 549 -2.26 -2.77 16.67
N THR A 550 -3.36 -2.14 16.23
CA THR A 550 -4.71 -2.68 16.40
C THR A 550 -4.96 -3.90 15.51
N TRP A 551 -4.43 -3.91 14.28
CA TRP A 551 -4.52 -5.08 13.39
C TRP A 551 -3.89 -6.31 14.04
N ASN A 552 -2.67 -6.13 14.56
CA ASN A 552 -1.90 -7.21 15.17
C ASN A 552 -2.54 -7.69 16.47
N TRP A 553 -3.19 -6.82 17.24
CA TRP A 553 -3.92 -7.23 18.45
C TRP A 553 -4.94 -8.34 18.16
N ALA A 554 -5.76 -8.15 17.13
CA ALA A 554 -6.74 -9.15 16.70
C ALA A 554 -6.13 -10.45 16.15
N ARG A 555 -4.82 -10.48 15.87
CA ARG A 555 -4.08 -11.68 15.46
C ARG A 555 -3.40 -12.38 16.62
N PHE A 556 -2.86 -11.62 17.57
CA PHE A 556 -2.13 -12.16 18.71
C PHE A 556 -3.05 -12.64 19.82
N ASP A 557 -4.18 -11.96 20.03
CA ASP A 557 -5.14 -12.35 21.07
C ASP A 557 -6.61 -12.20 20.62
N PRO A 558 -7.06 -13.01 19.64
CA PRO A 558 -8.44 -13.00 19.20
C PRO A 558 -9.42 -13.47 20.29
N GLN A 559 -8.98 -14.36 21.19
CA GLN A 559 -9.82 -14.92 22.25
C GLN A 559 -10.23 -13.84 23.26
N TRP A 560 -9.28 -12.98 23.66
CA TRP A 560 -9.60 -11.87 24.57
C TRP A 560 -10.64 -10.91 23.99
N LEU A 561 -10.59 -10.63 22.68
CA LEU A 561 -11.60 -9.81 22.00
C LEU A 561 -12.98 -10.47 22.04
N GLU A 562 -13.05 -11.78 21.76
CA GLU A 562 -14.30 -12.54 21.80
C GLU A 562 -14.91 -12.56 23.20
N GLU A 563 -14.11 -12.86 24.23
CA GLU A 563 -14.54 -12.92 25.63
C GLU A 563 -15.16 -11.61 26.14
N HIS A 564 -14.69 -10.46 25.64
CA HIS A 564 -15.18 -9.13 26.03
C HIS A 564 -16.22 -8.55 25.06
N SER A 565 -16.59 -9.29 24.01
CA SER A 565 -17.45 -8.81 22.91
C SER A 565 -16.88 -7.55 22.23
N PHE A 566 -15.55 -7.52 22.05
CA PHE A 566 -14.83 -6.44 21.36
C PHE A 566 -14.51 -6.83 19.92
N VAL A 567 -14.32 -5.83 19.06
CA VAL A 567 -13.88 -6.05 17.68
C VAL A 567 -12.71 -5.15 17.31
N GLY A 568 -11.71 -5.72 16.63
CA GLY A 568 -10.59 -4.97 16.08
C GLY A 568 -10.89 -4.43 14.68
N ARG A 569 -10.62 -3.14 14.45
CA ARG A 569 -10.77 -2.44 13.15
C ARG A 569 -9.50 -1.69 12.77
N GLY A 570 -8.35 -2.34 12.97
CA GLY A 570 -7.03 -1.84 12.59
C GLY A 570 -6.71 -2.06 11.12
N ILE A 571 -6.12 -1.09 10.42
CA ILE A 571 -5.56 -1.29 9.05
C ILE A 571 -4.06 -0.98 9.03
N SER A 572 -3.22 -1.96 8.69
CA SER A 572 -1.76 -1.81 8.74
C SER A 572 -1.27 -0.67 7.84
N GLY A 573 -0.44 0.21 8.41
CA GLY A 573 0.16 1.35 7.70
C GLY A 573 -0.75 2.57 7.54
N GLN A 574 -2.03 2.51 7.95
CA GLN A 574 -2.95 3.63 7.79
C GLN A 574 -2.63 4.82 8.69
N THR A 575 -2.93 6.01 8.17
CA THR A 575 -2.81 7.30 8.86
C THR A 575 -4.16 7.77 9.43
N THR A 576 -4.13 8.81 10.29
CA THR A 576 -5.35 9.39 10.88
C THR A 576 -6.40 9.80 9.85
N ALA A 577 -5.99 10.35 8.71
CA ALA A 577 -6.90 10.76 7.63
C ALA A 577 -7.67 9.57 7.01
N GLN A 578 -7.02 8.42 6.83
CA GLN A 578 -7.68 7.22 6.29
C GLN A 578 -8.70 6.64 7.29
N LEU A 579 -8.36 6.61 8.58
CA LEU A 579 -9.29 6.17 9.63
C LEU A 579 -10.51 7.09 9.69
N LEU A 580 -10.31 8.42 9.65
CA LEU A 580 -11.41 9.38 9.65
C LEU A 580 -12.38 9.14 8.49
N SER A 581 -11.88 8.78 7.30
CA SER A 581 -12.73 8.45 6.15
C SER A 581 -13.58 7.20 6.34
N ARG A 582 -13.15 6.22 7.15
CA ARG A 582 -13.84 4.93 7.35
C ARG A 582 -14.50 4.73 8.71
N ILE A 583 -14.49 5.74 9.59
CA ILE A 583 -15.12 5.66 10.92
C ILE A 583 -16.61 5.30 10.86
N ARG A 584 -17.32 5.69 9.79
CA ARG A 584 -18.74 5.34 9.63
C ARG A 584 -18.96 3.83 9.55
N PRO A 585 -18.51 3.15 8.48
CA PRO A 585 -18.76 1.71 8.35
C PRO A 585 -18.04 0.88 9.41
N ASP A 586 -16.89 1.33 9.92
CA ASP A 586 -16.07 0.52 10.84
C ASP A 586 -16.31 0.79 12.32
N VAL A 587 -17.04 1.85 12.68
CA VAL A 587 -17.36 2.16 14.08
C VAL A 587 -18.82 2.55 14.25
N ILE A 588 -19.25 3.63 13.60
CA ILE A 588 -20.56 4.24 13.87
C ILE A 588 -21.70 3.29 13.52
N ASP A 589 -21.62 2.67 12.35
CA ASP A 589 -22.67 1.77 11.84
C ASP A 589 -22.70 0.43 12.59
N LEU A 590 -21.68 0.14 13.41
CA LEU A 590 -21.64 -1.02 14.30
C LEU A 590 -22.32 -0.77 15.65
N HIS A 591 -22.64 0.49 15.96
CA HIS A 591 -23.29 0.93 17.20
C HIS A 591 -22.65 0.42 18.51
N PRO A 592 -21.31 0.50 18.68
CA PRO A 592 -20.67 0.05 19.91
C PRO A 592 -20.97 0.97 21.10
N GLU A 593 -20.82 0.45 22.33
CA GLU A 593 -20.85 1.31 23.53
C GLU A 593 -19.60 2.20 23.59
N TYR A 594 -18.42 1.63 23.30
CA TYR A 594 -17.14 2.33 23.34
C TYR A 594 -16.36 2.29 22.02
N MET A 595 -15.55 3.32 21.76
CA MET A 595 -14.52 3.32 20.72
C MET A 595 -13.15 3.60 21.34
N ALA A 596 -12.24 2.63 21.31
CA ALA A 596 -10.85 2.84 21.72
C ALA A 596 -10.02 3.25 20.50
N LEU A 597 -9.48 4.47 20.51
CA LEU A 597 -8.78 5.06 19.37
C LEU A 597 -7.27 5.13 19.63
N LEU A 598 -6.50 4.33 18.88
CA LEU A 598 -5.03 4.32 18.88
C LEU A 598 -4.51 4.54 17.45
N ILE A 599 -4.01 5.73 17.16
CA ILE A 599 -3.53 6.10 15.82
C ILE A 599 -2.53 7.27 15.88
N GLY A 600 -1.64 7.36 14.89
CA GLY A 600 -0.78 8.53 14.66
C GLY A 600 0.69 8.20 14.37
N ILE A 601 1.15 6.99 14.68
CA ILE A 601 2.55 6.62 14.44
C ILE A 601 2.90 6.60 12.94
N ASN A 602 1.95 6.24 12.08
CA ASN A 602 2.11 6.25 10.63
C ASN A 602 2.08 7.67 10.03
N ASP A 603 1.39 8.61 10.68
CA ASP A 603 1.40 10.03 10.35
C ASP A 603 2.77 10.64 10.67
N ILE A 604 3.32 10.34 11.86
CA ILE A 604 4.70 10.67 12.23
C ILE A 604 5.65 10.04 11.21
N ALA A 605 5.43 8.79 10.82
CA ALA A 605 6.15 8.06 9.77
C ALA A 605 5.98 8.62 8.35
N ARG A 606 5.12 9.63 8.14
CA ARG A 606 4.83 10.24 6.84
C ARG A 606 4.49 9.19 5.78
N ASN A 607 3.68 8.20 6.12
CA ASN A 607 3.31 7.13 5.18
C ASN A 607 2.56 7.71 3.95
N ASN A 608 1.71 8.72 4.15
CA ASN A 608 0.95 9.42 3.10
C ASN A 608 1.48 10.85 2.83
N GLY A 609 2.75 11.12 3.10
CA GLY A 609 3.34 12.46 2.99
C GLY A 609 3.30 13.26 4.30
N TYR A 610 3.61 14.55 4.21
CA TYR A 610 3.71 15.42 5.38
C TYR A 610 2.33 15.81 5.94
N ILE A 611 2.18 15.66 7.24
CA ILE A 611 1.11 16.23 8.06
C ILE A 611 1.76 16.74 9.35
N SER A 612 1.30 17.88 9.88
CA SER A 612 1.77 18.36 11.17
C SER A 612 1.16 17.55 12.32
N VAL A 613 1.81 17.54 13.48
CA VAL A 613 1.28 16.86 14.68
C VAL A 613 -0.09 17.42 15.07
N GLU A 614 -0.30 18.72 14.91
CA GLU A 614 -1.56 19.41 15.19
C GLU A 614 -2.69 18.97 14.25
N ASN A 615 -2.40 18.77 12.96
CA ASN A 615 -3.38 18.28 12.00
C ASN A 615 -3.68 16.77 12.21
N CYS A 616 -2.67 15.98 12.57
CA CYS A 616 -2.86 14.60 13.01
C CYS A 616 -3.79 14.54 14.23
N PHE A 617 -3.55 15.40 15.23
CA PHE A 617 -4.41 15.55 16.40
C PHE A 617 -5.82 16.06 16.03
N GLY A 618 -5.94 16.99 15.09
CA GLY A 618 -7.23 17.47 14.59
C GLY A 618 -8.11 16.36 14.02
N ASN A 619 -7.52 15.40 13.28
CA ASN A 619 -8.24 14.22 12.80
C ASN A 619 -8.73 13.32 13.95
N ILE A 620 -7.91 13.16 15.01
CA ILE A 620 -8.29 12.41 16.22
C ILE A 620 -9.48 13.09 16.91
N VAL A 621 -9.44 14.41 17.08
CA VAL A 621 -10.55 15.20 17.63
C VAL A 621 -11.82 15.01 16.79
N SER A 622 -11.73 15.09 15.46
CA SER A 622 -12.89 14.86 14.58
C SER A 622 -13.50 13.47 14.73
N MET A 623 -12.68 12.42 14.88
CA MET A 623 -13.17 11.06 15.13
C MET A 623 -13.87 10.95 16.48
N VAL A 624 -13.35 11.60 17.53
CA VAL A 624 -13.98 11.67 18.85
C VAL A 624 -15.33 12.39 18.82
N GLU A 625 -15.40 13.53 18.14
CA GLU A 625 -16.64 14.31 17.99
C GLU A 625 -17.70 13.52 17.22
N LEU A 626 -17.30 12.83 16.14
CA LEU A 626 -18.19 11.94 15.38
C LEU A 626 -18.70 10.78 16.22
N ALA A 627 -17.85 10.14 17.03
CA ALA A 627 -18.28 9.06 17.94
C ALA A 627 -19.32 9.57 18.95
N ARG A 628 -19.03 10.69 19.63
CA ARG A 628 -19.94 11.29 20.62
C ARG A 628 -21.27 11.71 20.00
N ALA A 629 -21.26 12.30 18.81
CA ALA A 629 -22.47 12.70 18.08
C ALA A 629 -23.39 11.50 17.75
N ASN A 630 -22.85 10.28 17.73
CA ASN A 630 -23.59 9.05 17.50
C ASN A 630 -23.80 8.22 18.78
N GLY A 631 -23.60 8.81 19.96
CA GLY A 631 -23.83 8.16 21.26
C GLY A 631 -22.75 7.14 21.66
N ILE A 632 -21.61 7.13 20.99
CA ILE A 632 -20.50 6.21 21.24
C ILE A 632 -19.50 6.89 22.17
N LYS A 633 -19.07 6.18 23.23
CA LYS A 633 -18.14 6.70 24.23
C LYS A 633 -16.68 6.51 23.79
N PRO A 634 -15.94 7.58 23.46
CA PRO A 634 -14.54 7.46 23.06
C PRO A 634 -13.67 7.10 24.26
N ILE A 635 -12.61 6.32 24.01
CA ILE A 635 -11.47 6.11 24.89
C ILE A 635 -10.24 6.49 24.08
N LEU A 636 -9.50 7.50 24.53
CA LEU A 636 -8.29 7.95 23.85
C LEU A 636 -7.10 7.13 24.32
N CYS A 637 -6.30 6.66 23.38
CA CYS A 637 -5.08 5.92 23.67
C CYS A 637 -3.86 6.77 23.30
N THR A 638 -2.88 6.86 24.19
CA THR A 638 -1.58 7.42 23.82
C THR A 638 -0.88 6.50 22.82
N LEU A 639 -0.08 7.07 21.91
CA LEU A 639 0.83 6.30 21.08
C LEU A 639 1.77 5.48 21.96
N CYS A 640 2.06 4.24 21.53
CA CYS A 640 3.11 3.43 22.14
C CYS A 640 4.47 4.14 22.00
N PRO A 641 5.40 3.95 22.94
CA PRO A 641 6.74 4.51 22.82
C PRO A 641 7.46 3.90 21.62
N ALA A 642 8.31 4.66 20.93
CA ALA A 642 9.12 4.13 19.84
C ALA A 642 10.44 4.91 19.76
N GLY A 643 11.57 4.21 19.90
CA GLY A 643 12.89 4.84 19.76
C GLY A 643 13.32 5.01 18.30
N THR A 644 12.81 4.18 17.40
CA THR A 644 13.05 4.27 15.94
C THR A 644 11.86 3.72 15.18
N ILE A 645 11.66 4.18 13.95
CA ILE A 645 10.64 3.66 13.03
C ILE A 645 11.35 2.86 11.93
N GLY A 646 11.35 1.53 12.04
CA GLY A 646 12.20 0.64 11.24
C GLY A 646 12.01 0.73 9.72
N TRP A 647 10.81 1.09 9.25
CA TRP A 647 10.50 1.28 7.84
C TRP A 647 10.78 2.71 7.32
N ARG A 648 11.16 3.64 8.21
CA ARG A 648 11.51 5.03 7.89
C ARG A 648 12.87 5.41 8.49
N LYS A 649 13.90 4.64 8.12
CA LYS A 649 15.28 4.76 8.64
C LYS A 649 15.92 6.16 8.58
N ARG A 650 15.40 7.07 7.74
CA ARG A 650 15.93 8.45 7.54
C ARG A 650 15.14 9.54 8.30
N MET A 651 14.11 9.17 9.06
CA MET A 651 13.18 10.11 9.71
C MET A 651 13.76 10.86 10.92
N GLY A 652 14.94 10.46 11.39
CA GLY A 652 15.48 10.96 12.66
C GLY A 652 14.75 10.34 13.86
N ASP A 653 14.89 10.97 15.02
CA ASP A 653 14.28 10.52 16.27
C ASP A 653 12.77 10.86 16.27
N PRO A 654 11.87 9.87 16.40
CA PRO A 654 10.43 10.10 16.42
C PRO A 654 9.91 10.54 17.80
N ARG A 655 10.71 10.43 18.87
CA ARG A 655 10.25 10.66 20.26
C ARG A 655 9.67 12.06 20.49
N PRO A 656 10.27 13.17 20.01
CA PRO A 656 9.70 14.50 20.21
C PRO A 656 8.27 14.65 19.64
N GLN A 657 8.01 14.06 18.47
CA GLN A 657 6.69 14.10 17.82
C GLN A 657 5.69 13.18 18.55
N ILE A 658 6.14 12.03 19.06
CA ILE A 658 5.33 11.13 19.89
C ILE A 658 4.94 11.82 21.19
N GLU A 659 5.90 12.44 21.88
CA GLU A 659 5.69 13.20 23.11
C GLU A 659 4.70 14.35 22.87
N GLN A 660 4.91 15.14 21.81
CA GLN A 660 4.03 16.24 21.45
C GLN A 660 2.58 15.76 21.22
N LEU A 661 2.39 14.71 20.41
CA LEU A 661 1.05 14.19 20.13
C LEU A 661 0.40 13.59 21.37
N ASN A 662 1.16 12.86 22.19
CA ASN A 662 0.66 12.28 23.44
C ASN A 662 0.24 13.34 24.45
N ASN A 663 0.95 14.45 24.55
CA ASN A 663 0.56 15.57 25.41
C ASN A 663 -0.76 16.19 24.96
N LEU A 664 -0.93 16.43 23.64
CA LEU A 664 -2.20 16.92 23.10
C LEU A 664 -3.36 15.96 23.38
N ILE A 665 -3.14 14.64 23.23
CA ILE A 665 -4.15 13.62 23.55
C ILE A 665 -4.51 13.64 25.04
N LYS A 666 -3.51 13.72 25.93
CA LYS A 666 -3.71 13.76 27.38
C LYS A 666 -4.48 15.01 27.82
N ASP A 667 -4.08 16.17 27.33
CA ASP A 667 -4.72 17.44 27.66
C ASP A 667 -6.17 17.48 27.18
N TYR A 668 -6.43 16.98 25.96
CA TYR A 668 -7.78 16.90 25.42
C TYR A 668 -8.63 15.88 26.18
N ALA A 669 -8.08 14.72 26.54
CA ALA A 669 -8.79 13.74 27.32
C ALA A 669 -9.21 14.30 28.70
N ALA A 670 -8.29 14.97 29.39
CA ALA A 670 -8.56 15.61 30.67
C ALA A 670 -9.57 16.77 30.54
N GLY A 671 -9.38 17.65 29.55
CA GLY A 671 -10.25 18.83 29.33
C GLY A 671 -11.67 18.48 28.90
N HIS A 672 -11.89 17.27 28.37
CA HIS A 672 -13.19 16.83 27.87
C HIS A 672 -13.76 15.61 28.61
N ASN A 673 -13.19 15.23 29.75
CA ASN A 673 -13.60 14.05 30.52
C ASN A 673 -13.70 12.77 29.67
N ILE A 674 -12.69 12.52 28.83
CA ILE A 674 -12.59 11.30 28.02
C ILE A 674 -11.66 10.33 28.75
N PRO A 675 -12.05 9.06 28.94
CA PRO A 675 -11.13 8.08 29.51
C PRO A 675 -9.86 7.92 28.68
N LEU A 676 -8.73 7.81 29.36
CA LEU A 676 -7.41 7.71 28.75
C LEU A 676 -6.78 6.34 29.05
N ALA A 677 -6.33 5.65 28.00
CA ALA A 677 -5.45 4.49 28.09
C ALA A 677 -4.00 4.92 27.81
N ASP A 678 -3.19 5.12 28.86
CA ASP A 678 -1.79 5.55 28.76
C ASP A 678 -0.84 4.38 28.48
N TYR A 679 -0.91 3.84 27.26
CA TYR A 679 0.02 2.80 26.78
C TYR A 679 1.47 3.28 26.74
N HIS A 680 1.72 4.58 26.56
CA HIS A 680 3.06 5.11 26.49
C HIS A 680 3.83 4.85 27.79
N SER A 681 3.23 5.25 28.92
CA SER A 681 3.80 5.04 30.24
C SER A 681 3.92 3.57 30.61
N ALA A 682 2.98 2.72 30.16
CA ALA A 682 2.93 1.31 30.52
C ALA A 682 3.96 0.44 29.79
N LEU A 683 4.39 0.84 28.59
CA LEU A 683 5.24 0.02 27.72
C LEU A 683 6.67 0.53 27.55
N ARG A 684 7.01 1.69 28.12
CA ARG A 684 8.32 2.32 27.91
C ARG A 684 9.40 1.78 28.82
N THR A 685 10.62 1.78 28.28
CA THR A 685 11.88 1.71 29.03
C THR A 685 12.22 3.07 29.67
N PRO A 686 13.23 3.14 30.56
CA PRO A 686 13.75 4.41 31.07
C PRO A 686 14.23 5.40 29.98
N ASP A 687 14.62 4.90 28.79
CA ASP A 687 15.06 5.72 27.65
C ASP A 687 13.91 6.13 26.69
N ASP A 688 12.67 5.93 27.11
CA ASP A 688 11.44 6.28 26.39
C ASP A 688 11.27 5.55 25.03
N ALA A 689 11.89 4.38 24.91
CA ALA A 689 11.68 3.43 23.82
C ALA A 689 10.78 2.28 24.26
N LEU A 690 10.15 1.57 23.30
CA LEU A 690 9.38 0.37 23.56
C LEU A 690 10.24 -0.71 24.20
N ASP A 691 9.78 -1.23 25.36
CA ASP A 691 10.48 -2.30 26.06
C ASP A 691 10.59 -3.54 25.16
N PRO A 692 11.81 -4.02 24.85
CA PRO A 692 12.00 -5.23 24.05
C PRO A 692 11.28 -6.47 24.60
N ALA A 693 11.02 -6.54 25.91
CA ALA A 693 10.21 -7.61 26.50
C ALA A 693 8.75 -7.61 25.98
N TYR A 694 8.24 -6.43 25.62
CA TYR A 694 6.89 -6.21 25.12
C TYR A 694 6.81 -6.02 23.61
N ALA A 695 7.92 -6.11 22.89
CA ALA A 695 7.99 -5.75 21.48
C ALA A 695 8.40 -6.91 20.55
N LYS A 696 7.91 -6.88 19.32
CA LYS A 696 8.43 -7.69 18.20
C LYS A 696 9.53 -6.94 17.44
N ASP A 697 9.37 -5.63 17.33
CA ASP A 697 10.32 -4.68 16.76
C ASP A 697 10.26 -3.36 17.54
N ALA A 698 10.89 -2.28 17.06
CA ALA A 698 10.92 -1.00 17.79
C ALA A 698 9.57 -0.27 17.91
N VAL A 699 8.48 -0.80 17.32
CA VAL A 699 7.15 -0.16 17.27
C VAL A 699 6.00 -1.10 17.64
N HIS A 700 6.05 -2.36 17.20
CA HIS A 700 4.92 -3.29 17.33
C HIS A 700 5.01 -4.13 18.61
N PRO A 701 3.97 -4.12 19.45
CA PRO A 701 3.89 -5.01 20.61
C PRO A 701 3.88 -6.49 20.21
N ASN A 702 4.46 -7.33 21.08
CA ASN A 702 4.27 -8.77 21.08
C ASN A 702 3.10 -9.15 22.02
N LEU A 703 2.81 -10.45 22.19
CA LEU A 703 1.71 -10.90 23.06
C LEU A 703 1.84 -10.39 24.52
N ALA A 704 3.05 -10.37 25.09
CA ALA A 704 3.26 -9.85 26.44
C ALA A 704 2.96 -8.35 26.53
N GLY A 705 3.33 -7.58 25.50
CA GLY A 705 2.95 -6.18 25.37
C GLY A 705 1.44 -5.97 25.25
N TYR A 706 0.76 -6.80 24.45
CA TYR A 706 -0.70 -6.75 24.37
C TYR A 706 -1.37 -7.05 25.71
N LYS A 707 -0.87 -8.00 26.51
CA LYS A 707 -1.41 -8.25 27.85
C LYS A 707 -1.31 -7.04 28.79
N VAL A 708 -0.26 -6.23 28.66
CA VAL A 708 -0.17 -4.95 29.39
C VAL A 708 -1.21 -3.95 28.87
N MET A 709 -1.34 -3.82 27.54
CA MET A 709 -2.32 -2.92 26.91
C MET A 709 -3.77 -3.29 27.25
N GLU A 710 -4.11 -4.58 27.28
CA GLU A 710 -5.43 -5.08 27.67
C GLU A 710 -5.83 -4.59 29.07
N LYS A 711 -4.92 -4.71 30.04
CA LYS A 711 -5.14 -4.22 31.39
C LYS A 711 -5.35 -2.71 31.42
N VAL A 712 -4.48 -1.95 30.75
CA VAL A 712 -4.59 -0.48 30.69
C VAL A 712 -5.91 -0.03 30.04
N LEU A 713 -6.37 -0.74 29.00
CA LEU A 713 -7.62 -0.41 28.32
C LEU A 713 -8.85 -0.70 29.19
N LEU A 714 -8.88 -1.84 29.89
CA LEU A 714 -10.00 -2.19 30.77
C LEU A 714 -10.10 -1.24 31.96
N ASP A 715 -8.96 -0.82 32.52
CA ASP A 715 -8.89 0.23 33.55
C ASP A 715 -9.49 1.55 33.05
N ALA A 716 -9.32 1.85 31.76
CA ALA A 716 -9.92 3.02 31.13
C ALA A 716 -11.44 2.92 30.91
N VAL A 717 -12.11 1.77 31.06
CA VAL A 717 -13.58 1.65 30.94
C VAL A 717 -14.30 1.93 32.27
N GLY A 718 -13.76 1.43 33.39
CA GLY A 718 -14.29 1.65 34.74
C GLY A 718 -15.46 0.72 35.11
N LEU A 719 -15.80 0.68 36.41
CA LEU A 719 -16.82 -0.20 37.00
C LEU A 719 -18.18 0.52 37.09
N LYS A 720 -19.24 -0.09 36.54
CA LYS A 720 -20.60 0.46 36.60
C LYS A 720 -21.34 0.01 37.85
N VAL A 721 -21.79 0.98 38.62
CA VAL A 721 -22.40 0.78 39.94
C VAL A 721 -23.81 1.36 39.96
N MET A 722 -24.74 0.74 40.69
CA MET A 722 -26.09 1.28 40.87
C MET A 722 -26.62 1.11 42.31
N SER A 723 -27.42 2.07 42.78
CA SER A 723 -28.27 1.96 43.96
C SER A 723 -29.74 2.07 43.54
N PHE A 724 -30.60 1.20 44.06
CA PHE A 724 -32.02 1.22 43.71
C PHE A 724 -32.94 0.84 44.86
N ASN A 725 -33.70 1.81 45.39
CA ASN A 725 -34.78 1.51 46.33
C ASN A 725 -36.00 1.01 45.55
N ILE A 726 -36.24 -0.31 45.60
CA ILE A 726 -37.35 -0.93 44.89
C ILE A 726 -38.59 -0.88 45.76
N ARG A 727 -39.71 -0.44 45.17
CA ARG A 727 -40.97 -0.40 45.90
C ARG A 727 -41.33 -1.81 46.38
N ASN A 728 -41.47 -1.97 47.70
CA ASN A 728 -41.76 -3.27 48.30
C ASN A 728 -43.02 -3.93 47.72
N ALA A 729 -42.95 -5.24 47.47
CA ALA A 729 -44.03 -6.00 46.82
C ALA A 729 -45.35 -5.98 47.59
N GLY A 730 -45.31 -5.77 48.91
CA GLY A 730 -46.49 -5.71 49.77
C GLY A 730 -47.29 -4.41 49.71
N ALA A 731 -46.78 -3.37 49.04
CA ALA A 731 -47.43 -2.05 48.99
C ALA A 731 -48.72 -2.06 48.16
N ARG A 732 -49.79 -1.46 48.72
CA ARG A 732 -51.12 -1.39 48.07
C ARG A 732 -51.26 -0.15 47.19
N ASP A 733 -50.40 -0.05 46.17
CA ASP A 733 -50.28 1.18 45.36
C ASP A 733 -51.06 1.15 44.02
N GLY A 734 -52.05 0.28 43.90
CA GLY A 734 -52.90 0.20 42.70
C GLY A 734 -52.09 -0.04 41.41
N GLU A 735 -52.17 0.89 40.47
CA GLU A 735 -51.43 0.84 39.18
C GLU A 735 -49.91 0.90 39.34
N ASN A 736 -49.41 1.32 40.51
CA ASN A 736 -47.99 1.37 40.84
C ASN A 736 -47.47 0.09 41.52
N SER A 737 -48.30 -0.93 41.69
CA SER A 737 -47.94 -2.18 42.37
C SER A 737 -46.88 -3.00 41.62
N TRP A 738 -46.12 -3.79 42.38
CA TRP A 738 -45.03 -4.64 41.86
C TRP A 738 -45.41 -5.53 40.65
N PRO A 739 -46.54 -6.27 40.65
CA PRO A 739 -46.90 -7.12 39.51
C PRO A 739 -46.98 -6.39 38.17
N LEU A 740 -47.33 -5.08 38.19
CA LEU A 740 -47.43 -4.24 37.00
C LEU A 740 -46.12 -3.54 36.63
N ARG A 741 -45.07 -3.67 37.45
CA ARG A 741 -43.78 -2.98 37.27
C ARG A 741 -42.59 -3.93 37.11
N ARG A 742 -42.72 -5.19 37.52
CA ARG A 742 -41.64 -6.18 37.48
C ARG A 742 -40.96 -6.30 36.11
N GLU A 743 -41.72 -6.25 35.02
CA GLU A 743 -41.19 -6.31 33.65
C GLU A 743 -40.36 -5.05 33.32
N ALA A 744 -40.85 -3.87 33.73
CA ALA A 744 -40.13 -2.61 33.56
C ALA A 744 -38.83 -2.58 34.38
N VAL A 745 -38.81 -3.17 35.59
CA VAL A 745 -37.60 -3.30 36.41
C VAL A 745 -36.59 -4.23 35.75
N ALA A 746 -37.02 -5.39 35.25
CA ALA A 746 -36.12 -6.30 34.54
C ALA A 746 -35.58 -5.68 33.23
N ALA A 747 -36.43 -4.97 32.49
CA ALA A 747 -36.01 -4.23 31.30
C ALA A 747 -35.00 -3.11 31.64
N MET A 748 -35.21 -2.40 32.75
CA MET A 748 -34.26 -1.41 33.24
C MET A 748 -32.91 -2.05 33.58
N LEU A 749 -32.89 -3.16 34.32
CA LEU A 749 -31.65 -3.84 34.71
C LEU A 749 -30.88 -4.37 33.49
N ARG A 750 -31.57 -4.92 32.49
CA ARG A 750 -30.92 -5.35 31.23
C ARG A 750 -30.37 -4.18 30.41
N SER A 751 -30.97 -3.01 30.53
CA SER A 751 -30.59 -1.84 29.74
C SER A 751 -29.54 -0.96 30.43
N VAL A 752 -29.64 -0.76 31.74
CA VAL A 752 -28.61 -0.07 32.54
C VAL A 752 -27.42 -0.99 32.74
N ARG A 753 -27.67 -2.28 32.94
CA ARG A 753 -26.66 -3.35 33.03
C ARG A 753 -25.48 -3.04 33.96
N PRO A 754 -25.72 -2.66 35.23
CA PRO A 754 -24.64 -2.40 36.20
C PRO A 754 -23.74 -3.63 36.39
N ASP A 755 -22.47 -3.44 36.71
CA ASP A 755 -21.57 -4.55 37.06
C ASP A 755 -21.87 -5.03 38.49
N VAL A 756 -22.17 -4.10 39.40
CA VAL A 756 -22.63 -4.35 40.77
C VAL A 756 -23.74 -3.37 41.15
N PHE A 757 -24.74 -3.83 41.90
CA PHE A 757 -25.80 -2.96 42.39
C PHE A 757 -26.40 -3.39 43.72
N GLY A 758 -26.88 -2.41 44.47
CA GLY A 758 -27.63 -2.61 45.70
C GLY A 758 -29.13 -2.37 45.47
N ILE A 759 -29.98 -3.26 45.98
CA ILE A 759 -31.43 -3.04 46.07
C ILE A 759 -31.85 -2.86 47.53
N GLN A 760 -32.70 -1.87 47.80
CA GLN A 760 -33.34 -1.68 49.11
C GLN A 760 -34.83 -2.00 49.04
N GLU A 761 -35.45 -2.39 50.17
CA GLU A 761 -36.89 -2.71 50.32
C GLU A 761 -37.39 -3.97 49.58
N ALA A 762 -36.50 -4.79 49.01
CA ALA A 762 -36.91 -5.97 48.26
C ALA A 762 -37.49 -7.07 49.16
N TYR A 763 -38.47 -7.80 48.63
CA TYR A 763 -38.93 -9.08 49.18
C TYR A 763 -38.35 -10.27 48.38
N PRO A 764 -38.29 -11.48 48.96
CA PRO A 764 -37.74 -12.66 48.28
C PRO A 764 -38.32 -12.91 46.88
N GLU A 765 -39.62 -12.68 46.67
CA GLU A 765 -40.25 -12.84 45.36
C GLU A 765 -39.78 -11.81 44.31
N GLN A 766 -39.38 -10.61 44.73
CA GLN A 766 -38.86 -9.59 43.82
C GLN A 766 -37.44 -9.96 43.35
N GLU A 767 -36.60 -10.42 44.28
CA GLU A 767 -35.25 -10.89 43.98
C GLU A 767 -35.27 -12.13 43.08
N ALA A 768 -36.14 -13.10 43.38
CA ALA A 768 -36.30 -14.29 42.57
C ALA A 768 -36.69 -13.94 41.13
N TYR A 769 -37.63 -12.99 40.95
CA TYR A 769 -38.04 -12.53 39.63
C TYR A 769 -36.90 -11.84 38.88
N ILE A 770 -36.09 -11.02 39.56
CA ILE A 770 -34.92 -10.36 38.96
C ILE A 770 -33.91 -11.40 38.48
N LEU A 771 -33.58 -12.39 39.30
CA LEU A 771 -32.62 -13.46 38.94
C LEU A 771 -33.13 -14.34 37.79
N GLU A 772 -34.43 -14.62 37.75
CA GLU A 772 -35.05 -15.37 36.64
C GLU A 772 -34.99 -14.59 35.31
N ASN A 773 -35.14 -13.27 35.34
CA ASN A 773 -35.26 -12.43 34.15
C ASN A 773 -33.97 -11.68 33.76
N CYS A 774 -32.94 -11.74 34.60
CA CYS A 774 -31.61 -11.19 34.38
C CYS A 774 -30.55 -12.23 34.84
N PRO A 775 -30.43 -13.38 34.12
CA PRO A 775 -29.66 -14.54 34.56
C PRO A 775 -28.14 -14.31 34.64
N GLU A 776 -27.63 -13.20 34.11
CA GLU A 776 -26.23 -12.79 34.21
C GLU A 776 -25.82 -12.40 35.65
N TYR A 777 -26.80 -12.10 36.51
CA TYR A 777 -26.57 -11.70 37.89
C TYR A 777 -26.67 -12.84 38.89
N LYS A 778 -25.89 -12.72 39.96
CA LYS A 778 -26.17 -13.38 41.23
C LYS A 778 -26.40 -12.30 42.29
N GLY A 779 -27.18 -12.63 43.31
CA GLY A 779 -27.40 -11.73 44.43
C GLY A 779 -27.57 -12.47 45.73
N PHE A 780 -27.34 -11.77 46.84
CA PHE A 780 -27.60 -12.26 48.17
C PHE A 780 -27.99 -11.13 49.12
N GLY A 781 -28.72 -11.51 50.16
CA GLY A 781 -29.16 -10.68 51.26
C GLY A 781 -30.19 -11.46 52.08
N VAL A 782 -30.42 -11.02 53.30
CA VAL A 782 -31.33 -11.68 54.24
C VAL A 782 -32.44 -10.74 54.69
N GLY A 783 -33.59 -11.31 55.02
CA GLY A 783 -34.73 -10.59 55.56
C GLY A 783 -34.40 -9.93 56.89
N ARG A 784 -34.76 -8.65 57.04
CA ARG A 784 -34.42 -7.86 58.23
C ARG A 784 -35.09 -8.35 59.52
N ASP A 785 -36.17 -9.13 59.45
CA ASP A 785 -36.95 -9.50 60.63
C ASP A 785 -36.44 -10.81 61.29
N ASP A 786 -35.84 -11.72 60.51
CA ASP A 786 -35.42 -13.06 61.00
C ASP A 786 -34.01 -13.49 60.55
N GLY A 787 -33.34 -12.69 59.73
CA GLY A 787 -32.04 -13.04 59.14
C GLY A 787 -32.13 -14.15 58.09
N LYS A 788 -33.32 -14.40 57.54
CA LYS A 788 -33.60 -15.38 56.48
C LYS A 788 -34.48 -14.77 55.41
N ASP A 789 -35.79 -15.01 55.44
CA ASP A 789 -36.75 -14.62 54.39
C ASP A 789 -37.82 -13.63 54.88
N ALA A 790 -37.90 -13.34 56.18
CA ALA A 790 -38.92 -12.44 56.72
C ALA A 790 -38.50 -10.96 56.64
N GLY A 791 -39.39 -10.15 56.06
CA GLY A 791 -39.23 -8.70 55.95
C GLY A 791 -38.44 -8.26 54.72
N GLU A 792 -38.25 -6.94 54.61
CA GLU A 792 -37.48 -6.33 53.52
C GLU A 792 -35.99 -6.72 53.57
N ARG A 793 -35.36 -6.73 52.39
CA ARG A 793 -33.94 -7.03 52.16
C ARG A 793 -33.20 -5.85 51.56
N MET A 794 -31.93 -5.71 51.95
CA MET A 794 -30.98 -4.73 51.40
C MET A 794 -29.91 -5.47 50.60
N SER A 795 -30.33 -6.20 49.57
CA SER A 795 -29.49 -7.18 48.87
C SER A 795 -28.46 -6.55 47.94
N VAL A 796 -27.39 -7.30 47.69
CA VAL A 796 -26.32 -6.95 46.73
C VAL A 796 -26.38 -7.93 45.57
N PHE A 797 -26.34 -7.40 44.36
CA PHE A 797 -26.29 -8.15 43.11
C PHE A 797 -25.03 -7.79 42.32
N TYR A 798 -24.47 -8.77 41.61
CA TYR A 798 -23.26 -8.61 40.81
C TYR A 798 -23.29 -9.48 39.55
N ARG A 799 -22.71 -8.95 38.46
CA ARG A 799 -22.64 -9.64 37.16
C ARG A 799 -21.51 -10.66 37.18
N THR A 800 -21.84 -11.92 36.93
CA THR A 800 -20.90 -13.05 37.16
C THR A 800 -19.78 -13.15 36.12
N ASP A 801 -19.97 -12.56 34.94
CA ASP A 801 -18.98 -12.40 33.87
C ASP A 801 -17.91 -11.35 34.19
N VAL A 802 -18.22 -10.37 35.04
CA VAL A 802 -17.27 -9.29 35.45
C VAL A 802 -16.70 -9.55 36.83
N LEU A 803 -17.52 -10.04 37.75
CA LEU A 803 -17.21 -10.06 39.17
C LEU A 803 -17.28 -11.47 39.74
N GLU A 804 -16.38 -11.70 40.70
CA GLU A 804 -16.37 -12.87 41.57
C GLU A 804 -16.66 -12.43 43.01
N LEU A 805 -17.62 -13.08 43.66
CA LEU A 805 -17.87 -12.92 45.09
C LEU A 805 -16.88 -13.75 45.88
N LEU A 806 -16.10 -13.08 46.74
CA LEU A 806 -15.11 -13.71 47.61
C LEU A 806 -15.65 -13.95 49.02
N ASP A 807 -16.44 -13.00 49.53
CA ASP A 807 -17.01 -13.06 50.88
C ASP A 807 -18.22 -12.11 50.98
N GLY A 808 -19.09 -12.29 51.98
CA GLY A 808 -20.22 -11.41 52.20
C GLY A 808 -21.00 -11.67 53.49
N GLY A 809 -21.76 -10.68 53.93
CA GLY A 809 -22.58 -10.78 55.14
C GLY A 809 -23.57 -9.63 55.31
N THR A 810 -24.32 -9.66 56.41
CA THR A 810 -25.32 -8.65 56.76
C THR A 810 -25.19 -8.26 58.23
N TRP A 811 -25.28 -6.95 58.50
CA TRP A 811 -25.35 -6.40 59.85
C TRP A 811 -26.70 -5.77 60.11
N TRP A 812 -27.22 -5.92 61.33
CA TRP A 812 -28.35 -5.13 61.83
C TRP A 812 -27.85 -3.82 62.42
N LEU A 813 -28.45 -2.71 62.02
CA LEU A 813 -28.08 -1.37 62.47
C LEU A 813 -28.66 -1.11 63.86
N SER A 814 -28.01 -1.68 64.88
CA SER A 814 -28.39 -1.63 66.29
C SER A 814 -27.19 -1.88 67.20
N GLU A 815 -27.45 -1.88 68.51
CA GLU A 815 -26.50 -2.30 69.54
C GLU A 815 -26.12 -3.79 69.45
N THR A 816 -26.89 -4.63 68.75
CA THR A 816 -26.64 -6.08 68.58
C THR A 816 -26.56 -6.45 67.08
N PRO A 817 -25.48 -6.10 66.37
CA PRO A 817 -25.46 -6.09 64.92
C PRO A 817 -25.42 -7.47 64.23
N ASP A 818 -25.14 -8.54 64.98
CA ASP A 818 -24.97 -9.88 64.42
C ASP A 818 -26.27 -10.72 64.48
N VAL A 819 -27.36 -10.18 65.04
CA VAL A 819 -28.66 -10.85 65.15
C VAL A 819 -29.81 -9.90 64.81
N PRO A 820 -30.99 -10.40 64.40
CA PRO A 820 -32.14 -9.55 64.11
C PRO A 820 -32.60 -8.68 65.29
N SER A 821 -32.60 -7.36 65.09
CA SER A 821 -32.91 -6.38 66.14
C SER A 821 -33.33 -5.02 65.57
N VAL A 822 -34.07 -4.25 66.39
CA VAL A 822 -34.38 -2.84 66.14
C VAL A 822 -33.37 -2.00 66.92
N GLY A 823 -32.67 -1.09 66.25
CA GLY A 823 -31.69 -0.21 66.87
C GLY A 823 -32.26 1.16 67.24
N TRP A 824 -31.86 1.68 68.40
CA TRP A 824 -32.13 3.05 68.85
C TRP A 824 -33.62 3.45 68.73
N ASP A 825 -33.94 4.53 68.00
CA ASP A 825 -35.29 5.04 67.76
C ASP A 825 -35.85 4.61 66.39
N ALA A 826 -35.30 3.56 65.75
CA ALA A 826 -35.77 3.07 64.47
C ALA A 826 -37.19 2.50 64.57
N LYS A 827 -38.00 2.68 63.52
CA LYS A 827 -39.36 2.14 63.49
C LYS A 827 -39.39 0.64 63.16
N TYR A 828 -38.42 0.17 62.38
CA TYR A 828 -38.27 -1.23 61.96
C TYR A 828 -36.80 -1.65 62.08
N PRO A 829 -36.49 -2.96 62.12
CA PRO A 829 -35.11 -3.43 61.95
C PRO A 829 -34.52 -2.86 60.65
N ARG A 830 -33.29 -2.38 60.67
CA ARG A 830 -32.56 -1.92 59.48
C ARG A 830 -31.29 -2.73 59.34
N THR A 831 -30.88 -3.03 58.11
CA THR A 831 -29.69 -3.83 57.84
C THR A 831 -28.78 -3.18 56.79
N ALA A 832 -27.49 -3.53 56.85
CA ALA A 832 -26.52 -3.25 55.81
C ALA A 832 -25.91 -4.57 55.34
N THR A 833 -25.98 -4.84 54.03
CA THR A 833 -25.35 -6.02 53.41
C THR A 833 -24.05 -5.61 52.75
N TRP A 834 -23.00 -6.38 52.96
CA TRP A 834 -21.68 -6.12 52.39
C TRP A 834 -21.18 -7.32 51.60
N ALA A 835 -20.44 -7.05 50.53
CA ALA A 835 -19.83 -8.04 49.65
C ALA A 835 -18.36 -7.67 49.38
N LYS A 836 -17.46 -8.64 49.49
CA LYS A 836 -16.10 -8.56 48.98
C LYS A 836 -16.08 -9.14 47.57
N LEU A 837 -15.76 -8.31 46.57
CA LEU A 837 -15.81 -8.66 45.16
C LEU A 837 -14.43 -8.53 44.52
N ARG A 838 -14.16 -9.34 43.49
CA ARG A 838 -12.98 -9.25 42.63
C ARG A 838 -13.40 -9.00 41.20
N GLU A 839 -12.83 -7.97 40.57
CA GLU A 839 -12.92 -7.73 39.14
C GLU A 839 -12.09 -8.79 38.40
N ARG A 840 -12.74 -9.60 37.57
CA ARG A 840 -12.11 -10.73 36.89
C ARG A 840 -11.01 -10.30 35.93
N SER A 841 -11.23 -9.19 35.22
CA SER A 841 -10.30 -8.70 34.20
C SER A 841 -8.99 -8.16 34.77
N SER A 842 -9.05 -7.40 35.87
CA SER A 842 -7.86 -6.76 36.46
C SER A 842 -7.30 -7.51 37.67
N GLY A 843 -8.09 -8.39 38.28
CA GLY A 843 -7.79 -9.05 39.55
C GLY A 843 -7.96 -8.16 40.79
N ARG A 844 -8.39 -6.90 40.64
CA ARG A 844 -8.56 -5.97 41.76
C ARG A 844 -9.73 -6.37 42.65
N GLU A 845 -9.52 -6.27 43.95
CA GLU A 845 -10.53 -6.53 44.98
C GLU A 845 -11.12 -5.22 45.49
N PHE A 846 -12.41 -5.20 45.77
CA PHE A 846 -13.11 -4.07 46.39
C PHE A 846 -14.28 -4.57 47.24
N TYR A 847 -14.78 -3.70 48.11
CA TYR A 847 -15.97 -3.95 48.90
C TYR A 847 -17.15 -3.15 48.37
N PHE A 848 -18.34 -3.75 48.42
CA PHE A 848 -19.60 -3.12 48.10
C PHE A 848 -20.54 -3.25 49.29
N VAL A 849 -21.12 -2.14 49.75
CA VAL A 849 -22.01 -2.11 50.91
C VAL A 849 -23.31 -1.44 50.52
N ASN A 850 -24.42 -2.05 50.89
CA ASN A 850 -25.76 -1.56 50.56
C ASN A 850 -26.64 -1.48 51.82
N THR A 851 -27.34 -0.37 52.01
CA THR A 851 -28.17 -0.16 53.21
C THR A 851 -29.45 0.62 52.91
N HIS A 852 -30.38 0.59 53.86
CA HIS A 852 -31.56 1.44 53.90
C HIS A 852 -31.72 1.97 55.33
N LEU A 853 -31.49 3.27 55.53
CA LEU A 853 -31.56 3.89 56.85
C LEU A 853 -33.01 4.14 57.29
N ASP A 854 -33.23 4.39 58.58
CA ASP A 854 -34.59 4.52 59.12
C ASP A 854 -35.32 5.79 58.63
N HIS A 855 -36.57 5.63 58.18
CA HIS A 855 -37.37 6.73 57.65
C HIS A 855 -38.02 7.61 58.74
N ARG A 856 -37.88 7.26 60.05
CA ARG A 856 -38.48 7.98 61.18
C ARG A 856 -37.42 8.41 62.19
N GLY A 857 -36.70 7.48 62.78
CA GLY A 857 -35.72 7.67 63.85
C GLY A 857 -34.53 8.50 63.40
N VAL A 858 -34.26 9.60 64.11
CA VAL A 858 -33.14 10.51 63.79
C VAL A 858 -31.84 9.91 64.31
N GLU A 859 -31.86 9.37 65.53
CA GLU A 859 -30.68 8.75 66.15
C GLU A 859 -30.29 7.47 65.40
N ALA A 860 -31.28 6.71 64.94
CA ALA A 860 -31.07 5.51 64.16
C ALA A 860 -30.40 5.78 62.81
N ARG A 861 -30.75 6.87 62.11
CA ARG A 861 -30.04 7.27 60.89
C ARG A 861 -28.59 7.64 61.20
N LYS A 862 -28.37 8.53 62.16
CA LYS A 862 -27.03 9.04 62.51
C LYS A 862 -26.09 7.93 62.98
N ARG A 863 -26.54 7.11 63.93
CA ARG A 863 -25.74 6.01 64.45
C ARG A 863 -25.63 4.85 63.48
N GLY A 864 -26.69 4.56 62.72
CA GLY A 864 -26.66 3.51 61.69
C GLY A 864 -25.63 3.81 60.62
N LEU A 865 -25.58 5.06 60.11
CA LEU A 865 -24.58 5.44 59.11
C LEU A 865 -23.16 5.41 59.68
N SER A 866 -22.94 6.01 60.87
CA SER A 866 -21.62 5.98 61.53
C SER A 866 -21.16 4.55 61.79
N PHE A 867 -22.05 3.67 62.25
CA PHE A 867 -21.74 2.26 62.50
C PHE A 867 -21.24 1.56 61.24
N VAL A 868 -21.93 1.73 60.11
CA VAL A 868 -21.50 1.12 58.84
C VAL A 868 -20.13 1.66 58.44
N VAL A 869 -19.93 2.97 58.49
CA VAL A 869 -18.67 3.62 58.13
C VAL A 869 -17.51 3.13 59.00
N ASP A 870 -17.70 3.01 60.31
CA ASP A 870 -16.63 2.56 61.22
C ASP A 870 -16.36 1.06 61.04
N ARG A 871 -17.39 0.24 60.83
CA ARG A 871 -17.24 -1.20 60.60
C ARG A 871 -16.52 -1.51 59.28
N VAL A 872 -16.83 -0.77 58.22
CA VAL A 872 -16.14 -0.96 56.93
C VAL A 872 -14.71 -0.42 56.99
N GLU A 873 -14.43 0.66 57.72
CA GLU A 873 -13.07 1.15 57.95
C GLU A 873 -12.20 0.07 58.63
N GLU A 874 -12.74 -0.58 59.67
CA GLU A 874 -12.06 -1.66 60.39
C GLU A 874 -11.87 -2.92 59.53
N MET A 875 -12.87 -3.28 58.73
CA MET A 875 -12.86 -4.49 57.91
C MET A 875 -12.02 -4.35 56.62
N THR A 876 -11.85 -3.12 56.10
CA THR A 876 -11.33 -2.89 54.74
C THR A 876 -10.14 -1.91 54.66
N PRO A 877 -9.11 -2.00 55.54
CA PRO A 877 -8.02 -1.02 55.55
C PRO A 877 -7.25 -1.03 54.22
N GLY A 878 -7.33 0.08 53.49
CA GLY A 878 -6.62 0.28 52.22
C GLY A 878 -7.21 -0.45 51.00
N VAL A 879 -8.38 -1.07 51.13
CA VAL A 879 -9.08 -1.72 49.99
C VAL A 879 -10.17 -0.77 49.46
N PRO A 880 -10.32 -0.61 48.13
CA PRO A 880 -11.39 0.20 47.56
C PRO A 880 -12.77 -0.22 48.05
N LEU A 881 -13.65 0.75 48.27
CA LEU A 881 -14.97 0.54 48.85
C LEU A 881 -16.00 1.41 48.16
N ILE A 882 -17.17 0.82 47.91
CA ILE A 882 -18.36 1.50 47.40
C ILE A 882 -19.50 1.31 48.41
N PHE A 883 -20.17 2.39 48.76
CA PHE A 883 -21.25 2.40 49.73
C PHE A 883 -22.51 3.05 49.13
N THR A 884 -23.57 2.26 49.02
CA THR A 884 -24.83 2.65 48.39
C THR A 884 -26.00 2.55 49.35
N GLY A 885 -27.07 3.27 49.06
CA GLY A 885 -28.34 3.08 49.75
C GLY A 885 -29.31 4.24 49.66
N ASP A 886 -30.51 4.01 50.18
CA ASP A 886 -31.44 5.07 50.57
C ASP A 886 -31.11 5.47 52.01
N PHE A 887 -30.58 6.67 52.18
CA PHE A 887 -30.16 7.17 53.48
C PHE A 887 -31.28 7.96 54.19
N ASN A 888 -32.43 8.17 53.52
CA ASN A 888 -33.57 8.92 54.07
C ASN A 888 -33.23 10.34 54.58
N VAL A 889 -32.15 10.95 54.08
CA VAL A 889 -31.71 12.31 54.40
C VAL A 889 -31.36 13.07 53.13
N GLU A 890 -31.63 14.39 53.09
CA GLU A 890 -31.26 15.26 51.97
C GLU A 890 -29.81 15.77 52.12
N PRO A 891 -29.14 16.24 51.04
CA PRO A 891 -27.81 16.83 51.13
C PRO A 891 -27.74 17.95 52.19
N GLY A 892 -26.69 17.93 53.02
CA GLY A 892 -26.47 18.88 54.11
C GLY A 892 -27.03 18.47 55.48
N ASP A 893 -27.67 17.30 55.59
CA ASP A 893 -28.08 16.74 56.89
C ASP A 893 -26.85 16.30 57.72
N GLU A 894 -26.87 16.57 59.03
CA GLU A 894 -25.79 16.21 59.96
C GLU A 894 -25.47 14.71 59.99
N CYS A 895 -26.42 13.84 59.59
CA CYS A 895 -26.19 12.42 59.45
C CYS A 895 -24.99 12.13 58.53
N LEU A 896 -24.85 12.87 57.44
CA LEU A 896 -23.82 12.65 56.42
C LEU A 896 -22.40 13.02 56.88
N LEU A 897 -22.25 13.75 57.99
CA LEU A 897 -20.94 14.18 58.52
C LEU A 897 -19.98 13.02 58.80
N SER A 898 -20.50 11.81 59.08
CA SER A 898 -19.64 10.63 59.30
C SER A 898 -18.90 10.16 58.04
N LEU A 899 -19.34 10.60 56.84
CA LEU A 899 -18.72 10.28 55.56
C LEU A 899 -17.69 11.34 55.12
N GLU A 900 -17.81 12.58 55.62
CA GLU A 900 -16.93 13.67 55.24
C GLU A 900 -15.45 13.35 55.54
N GLY A 901 -14.59 13.54 54.53
CA GLY A 901 -13.17 13.23 54.62
C GLY A 901 -12.81 11.74 54.61
N LYS A 902 -13.80 10.83 54.68
CA LYS A 902 -13.58 9.37 54.59
C LYS A 902 -13.96 8.79 53.23
N MET A 903 -15.00 9.33 52.59
CA MET A 903 -15.50 8.89 51.28
C MET A 903 -15.92 10.08 50.41
N LEU A 904 -15.93 9.87 49.10
CA LEU A 904 -16.36 10.84 48.08
C LEU A 904 -17.76 10.51 47.59
N ASP A 905 -18.60 11.52 47.36
CA ASP A 905 -19.92 11.36 46.75
C ASP A 905 -19.81 11.33 45.22
N ALA A 906 -20.21 10.23 44.58
CA ALA A 906 -20.18 10.08 43.13
C ALA A 906 -21.00 11.14 42.40
N ARG A 907 -22.11 11.60 42.96
CA ARG A 907 -22.93 12.67 42.38
C ARG A 907 -22.19 14.00 42.34
N VAL A 908 -21.38 14.29 43.36
CA VAL A 908 -20.62 15.54 43.46
C VAL A 908 -19.34 15.48 42.61
N GLN A 909 -18.71 14.31 42.53
CA GLN A 909 -17.44 14.16 41.81
C GLN A 909 -17.60 13.98 40.29
N ALA A 910 -18.71 13.41 39.83
CA ALA A 910 -18.91 13.19 38.41
C ALA A 910 -19.12 14.51 37.64
N PRO A 911 -18.35 14.77 36.56
CA PRO A 911 -18.50 15.99 35.77
C PRO A 911 -19.82 16.02 34.98
N ASP A 912 -20.25 14.87 34.46
CA ASP A 912 -21.56 14.69 33.83
C ASP A 912 -22.55 14.13 34.86
N SER A 913 -22.91 14.96 35.85
CA SER A 913 -23.83 14.58 36.93
C SER A 913 -25.25 15.06 36.68
N SER A 914 -26.22 14.28 37.16
CA SER A 914 -27.62 14.65 37.17
C SER A 914 -28.02 15.31 38.49
N ASP A 915 -28.50 16.55 38.41
CA ASP A 915 -29.11 17.26 39.55
C ASP A 915 -30.52 16.77 39.91
N LYS A 916 -31.01 15.72 39.23
CA LYS A 916 -32.37 15.22 39.44
C LYS A 916 -32.51 14.55 40.81
N PRO A 917 -33.66 14.72 41.47
CA PRO A 917 -34.00 13.97 42.68
C PRO A 917 -34.16 12.48 42.37
N SER A 918 -33.70 11.62 43.30
CA SER A 918 -33.86 10.18 43.21
C SER A 918 -35.24 9.74 43.69
N PHE A 919 -35.78 10.33 44.75
CA PHE A 919 -37.15 10.09 45.20
C PHE A 919 -38.17 10.86 44.35
N ASN A 920 -39.16 10.16 43.81
CA ASN A 920 -40.21 10.72 42.95
C ASN A 920 -41.62 10.52 43.51
N GLY A 921 -41.85 9.54 44.40
CA GLY A 921 -43.15 9.26 45.00
C GLY A 921 -44.29 9.06 43.98
N PHE A 922 -43.99 8.49 42.81
CA PHE A 922 -44.88 8.37 41.65
C PHE A 922 -45.48 9.70 41.16
N GLY A 923 -44.76 10.80 41.37
CA GLY A 923 -45.20 12.16 41.02
C GLY A 923 -46.19 12.78 42.01
N ALA A 924 -46.57 12.07 43.08
CA ALA A 924 -47.54 12.53 44.08
C ALA A 924 -46.88 13.22 45.29
N SER A 925 -45.56 13.17 45.41
CA SER A 925 -44.81 13.69 46.56
C SER A 925 -43.76 14.71 46.12
N ARG A 926 -43.28 15.54 47.08
CA ARG A 926 -42.09 16.38 46.85
C ARG A 926 -40.90 15.46 46.56
N ALA A 927 -40.25 15.72 45.43
CA ALA A 927 -39.07 15.00 45.03
C ALA A 927 -37.86 15.35 45.93
N LYS A 928 -37.00 14.38 46.21
CA LYS A 928 -35.84 14.52 47.12
C LYS A 928 -34.60 13.79 46.59
N ILE A 929 -33.42 14.24 47.01
CA ILE A 929 -32.16 13.51 46.81
C ILE A 929 -31.88 12.77 48.12
N ILE A 930 -32.19 11.49 48.19
CA ILE A 930 -32.01 10.67 49.42
C ILE A 930 -31.29 9.35 49.15
N ASP A 931 -31.04 9.03 47.88
CA ASP A 931 -30.24 7.88 47.48
C ASP A 931 -28.83 8.33 47.13
N TYR A 932 -27.83 7.57 47.58
CA TYR A 932 -26.42 7.93 47.46
C TYR A 932 -25.54 6.79 46.94
N ILE A 933 -24.45 7.17 46.26
CA ILE A 933 -23.32 6.29 45.93
C ILE A 933 -22.05 7.02 46.42
N TYR A 934 -21.52 6.56 47.55
CA TYR A 934 -20.23 7.00 48.08
C TYR A 934 -19.14 6.00 47.71
N TYR A 935 -17.91 6.48 47.55
CA TYR A 935 -16.78 5.62 47.24
C TYR A 935 -15.46 6.12 47.84
N ARG A 936 -14.49 5.22 47.96
CA ARG A 936 -13.08 5.53 48.29
C ARG A 936 -12.14 4.52 47.66
N GLY A 937 -10.89 4.91 47.42
CA GLY A 937 -9.88 4.05 46.80
C GLY A 937 -10.08 3.81 45.29
N PHE A 938 -10.94 4.61 44.65
CA PHE A 938 -11.10 4.69 43.21
C PHE A 938 -10.53 6.02 42.72
N SER A 939 -9.96 6.06 41.51
CA SER A 939 -9.30 7.24 40.96
C SER A 939 -10.26 8.38 40.63
N THR A 940 -11.49 8.08 40.20
CA THR A 940 -12.50 9.09 39.85
C THR A 940 -13.91 8.51 39.71
N ALA A 941 -14.94 9.36 39.86
CA ALA A 941 -16.29 9.10 39.37
C ALA A 941 -16.45 9.77 37.99
N ARG A 942 -16.65 8.97 36.95
CA ARG A 942 -16.64 9.44 35.55
C ARG A 942 -17.99 9.95 35.10
N GLU A 943 -19.05 9.28 35.55
CA GLU A 943 -20.44 9.56 35.20
C GLU A 943 -21.30 9.35 36.45
N PHE A 944 -22.35 10.16 36.60
CA PHE A 944 -23.42 9.93 37.56
C PHE A 944 -24.76 10.26 36.92
N CYS A 945 -25.72 9.33 36.95
CA CYS A 945 -27.04 9.58 36.41
C CYS A 945 -28.17 9.06 37.30
N VAL A 946 -29.30 9.76 37.23
CA VAL A 946 -30.60 9.27 37.72
C VAL A 946 -31.31 8.61 36.55
N VAL A 947 -31.68 7.34 36.70
CA VAL A 947 -32.31 6.54 35.64
C VAL A 947 -33.82 6.84 35.61
N ASP A 948 -34.20 7.93 34.94
CA ASP A 948 -35.57 8.47 34.96
C ASP A 948 -36.37 8.28 33.66
N ARG A 949 -35.82 7.54 32.70
CA ARG A 949 -36.54 7.18 31.46
C ARG A 949 -37.62 6.13 31.70
N SER A 950 -38.62 6.12 30.81
CA SER A 950 -39.70 5.11 30.81
C SER A 950 -39.19 3.76 30.33
N PHE A 951 -39.62 2.68 31.00
CA PHE A 951 -39.37 1.30 30.60
C PHE A 951 -40.70 0.55 30.52
N GLU A 952 -40.93 -0.22 29.46
CA GLU A 952 -42.18 -0.93 29.22
C GLU A 952 -43.44 -0.03 29.37
N GLY A 953 -43.33 1.21 28.87
CA GLY A 953 -44.40 2.21 28.96
C GLY A 953 -44.67 2.77 30.37
N LYS A 954 -43.86 2.42 31.37
CA LYS A 954 -44.01 2.88 32.75
C LYS A 954 -43.12 4.11 33.03
N PRO A 955 -43.69 5.29 33.35
CA PRO A 955 -42.90 6.50 33.60
C PRO A 955 -42.10 6.50 34.93
N TYR A 956 -42.46 5.64 35.90
CA TYR A 956 -41.83 5.62 37.23
C TYR A 956 -41.56 4.18 37.66
N ILE A 957 -40.40 3.57 37.46
CA ILE A 957 -40.25 2.12 37.76
C ILE A 957 -40.37 1.75 39.26
N SER A 958 -40.20 2.72 40.16
CA SER A 958 -40.44 2.66 41.61
C SER A 958 -40.77 4.09 42.11
N ASP A 959 -41.12 4.26 43.38
CA ASP A 959 -41.22 5.59 44.01
C ASP A 959 -39.85 6.27 44.15
N HIS A 960 -38.78 5.53 43.90
CA HIS A 960 -37.44 6.03 43.63
C HIS A 960 -37.02 5.75 42.18
N TYR A 961 -36.23 6.64 41.61
CA TYR A 961 -35.44 6.36 40.42
C TYR A 961 -34.13 5.72 40.86
N PRO A 962 -33.66 4.65 40.20
CA PRO A 962 -32.30 4.15 40.40
C PRO A 962 -31.29 5.25 40.12
N ILE A 963 -30.19 5.25 40.86
CA ILE A 963 -29.02 6.07 40.56
C ILE A 963 -27.86 5.18 40.16
N ALA A 964 -27.10 5.60 39.17
CA ALA A 964 -25.96 4.84 38.66
C ALA A 964 -24.72 5.72 38.52
N ALA A 965 -23.55 5.13 38.71
CA ALA A 965 -22.26 5.79 38.54
C ALA A 965 -21.28 4.87 37.80
N VAL A 966 -20.26 5.45 37.17
CA VAL A 966 -19.10 4.72 36.62
C VAL A 966 -17.86 5.15 37.39
N LEU A 967 -17.21 4.21 38.08
CA LEU A 967 -16.03 4.46 38.91
C LEU A 967 -14.77 3.94 38.22
N GLY A 968 -13.77 4.80 38.03
CA GLY A 968 -12.44 4.38 37.57
C GLY A 968 -11.63 3.83 38.73
N PHE A 969 -11.02 2.65 38.57
CA PHE A 969 -10.08 2.14 39.56
C PHE A 969 -8.84 3.01 39.71
#